data_AF-A0A503L2Z1-F1
#
_entry.id   AF-A0A503L2Z1-F1
#
_cell.length_a   1.000
_cell.length_b   1.000
_cell.length_c   1.000
_cell.angle_alpha   90.00
_cell.angle_beta   90.00
_cell.angle_gamma   90.00
#
_symmetry.space_group_name_H-M   'P 1'
#
loop_
_entity.id
_entity.type
_entity.pdbx_description
1 polymer ?
#
loop_
_entity_poly.entity_id
_entity_poly.type
_entity_poly.pdbx_seq_one_letter_code
_entity_poly.pdbx_strand_id
1 'polypeptide(L)'
;MTKWVYTFGDGAAEGRAGDRNILGGKGANLAEMCSLGLPVPPGFTITTEVCNAYYANGRTYPSTLEADVVSALDHIGRITGRRFGDPSKLLLVSVRSGARASMPGMMDTVLNLGLNDETVEALAADSGDARFAYDSYRRFIQMYSDVVMGLDHEVFEEILEDEKASLGHELDTGLSAQEWQGVISLYKAKVEEELGKPFPQDPREQLWGAIGAVFSSWMNNRAITYRRLHDIPESWGTAVNVQAMVFGNMGDTSATGVAFTRNPSTGDRQLYGEFLVNAQGEDVVAGIRTPQNITEAARIAAGSDKPSLQKLMPDAFQAFVDISDRLEKHYRDMQDLEFTIERGKLWMLQTRSGKRTAKAALKIAVEMAKDGLITKEEAVARIDPASLDQLLHPTIDPKAARDVIGMGLPASPGAATGEIVFSSSDAEDAKAQGRKVILVRIETSPEDIHGMHAAEGILTTRGGMTSHAAVVARGMGKPCVSGAGSLRVDYKTGTLTSMGQTFRKGDVITLDGANGQVLKGAVAMLQPELSGDFAAIMEWADAARRMKVRTNAETPLDARMARSFGAEGIGLCRTEHMFFDGDRIVAMREMILADTEKDRRAALDKLLPMQRSDFLELFEIMAGLPVTIRLLDPPLHEFLPKTEAELAEVASAMNVSADKLRQRTEALHEFNPMLGHRGCRLAVSYPEIAEMQARAIFEAAVEAGHKAGALVVPEIMVPLVGLVKELEYVKARIDAVAQSVMQETGTKIDYLTGTMIELPRAAIRAHVIAEAAEFFSFGTNDLTQTTFGISRDDAASFLETYRQKGIIEQDPFVSLDVDGVGELVRIAAEKGKATRPGIKLGICGEHGGDPASIRFCEEVGLDYVSCSPYRVPIARLAAAQAAVAAAKGAAKRAS
;
A
#
# COMPACT_ATOMS: atom_id res chain seq x y z
N MET A 1 25.80 28.03 16.32
CA MET A 1 26.53 27.26 15.28
C MET A 1 25.76 25.97 15.07
N THR A 2 25.51 25.58 13.84
CA THR A 2 24.86 24.30 13.53
C THR A 2 25.83 23.16 13.80
N LYS A 3 25.37 22.11 14.48
CA LYS A 3 26.19 20.93 14.82
C LYS A 3 25.99 19.85 13.77
N TRP A 4 27.06 19.45 13.08
CA TRP A 4 26.98 18.54 11.92
C TRP A 4 27.26 17.07 12.22
N VAL A 5 27.93 16.79 13.34
CA VAL A 5 28.40 15.46 13.73
C VAL A 5 27.97 15.15 15.16
N TYR A 6 27.45 13.95 15.38
CA TYR A 6 27.00 13.46 16.68
C TYR A 6 27.70 12.14 17.02
N THR A 7 28.43 12.09 18.14
CA THR A 7 29.17 10.88 18.55
C THR A 7 28.32 9.92 19.39
N PHE A 8 28.71 8.64 19.38
CA PHE A 8 28.14 7.58 20.22
C PHE A 8 29.21 6.53 20.57
N GLY A 9 29.16 5.97 21.78
CA GLY A 9 30.09 4.94 22.24
C GLY A 9 30.26 4.91 23.76
N ASP A 10 30.78 3.79 24.28
CA ASP A 10 31.12 3.61 25.71
C ASP A 10 29.99 3.96 26.69
N GLY A 11 28.75 3.59 26.35
CA GLY A 11 27.57 3.85 27.19
C GLY A 11 27.00 5.26 27.11
N ALA A 12 27.52 6.13 26.22
CA ALA A 12 27.05 7.50 26.02
C ALA A 12 26.78 7.81 24.54
N ALA A 13 25.88 8.75 24.27
CA ALA A 13 25.65 9.29 22.94
C ALA A 13 25.20 10.74 23.01
N GLU A 14 25.52 11.52 21.98
CA GLU A 14 25.08 12.92 21.87
C GLU A 14 23.67 13.06 21.26
N GLY A 15 23.19 12.00 20.59
CA GLY A 15 21.83 11.90 20.03
C GLY A 15 20.94 10.93 20.80
N ARG A 16 19.69 10.81 20.37
CA ARG A 16 18.68 9.88 20.91
C ARG A 16 17.73 9.35 19.84
N ALA A 17 16.92 8.35 20.14
CA ALA A 17 15.92 7.78 19.23
C ALA A 17 14.98 8.84 18.59
N GLY A 18 14.67 9.91 19.33
CA GLY A 18 13.81 11.01 18.86
C GLY A 18 14.42 11.88 17.74
N ASP A 19 15.73 11.84 17.53
CA ASP A 19 16.44 12.71 16.57
C ASP A 19 16.52 12.09 15.17
N ARG A 20 15.62 11.15 14.86
CA ARG A 20 15.55 10.40 13.59
C ARG A 20 15.52 11.27 12.33
N ASN A 21 15.02 12.50 12.41
CA ASN A 21 15.00 13.42 11.27
C ASN A 21 16.42 13.94 10.93
N ILE A 22 17.26 14.08 11.95
CA ILE A 22 18.61 14.66 11.85
C ILE A 22 19.65 13.55 11.65
N LEU A 23 19.53 12.46 12.41
CA LEU A 23 20.51 11.36 12.42
C LEU A 23 20.13 10.19 11.50
N GLY A 24 18.97 10.28 10.85
CA GLY A 24 18.35 9.14 10.18
C GLY A 24 17.90 8.06 11.17
N GLY A 25 17.28 7.00 10.65
CA GLY A 25 16.83 5.87 11.47
C GLY A 25 17.99 5.10 12.11
N LYS A 26 19.07 4.86 11.36
CA LYS A 26 20.23 4.08 11.83
C LYS A 26 21.01 4.82 12.92
N GLY A 27 21.37 6.08 12.69
CA GLY A 27 22.14 6.88 13.65
C GLY A 27 21.38 7.11 14.96
N ALA A 28 20.07 7.39 14.88
CA ALA A 28 19.23 7.53 16.07
C ALA A 28 19.17 6.25 16.91
N ASN A 29 19.07 5.08 16.26
CA ASN A 29 19.05 3.80 16.97
C ASN A 29 20.42 3.39 17.53
N LEU A 30 21.52 3.71 16.84
CA LEU A 30 22.88 3.53 17.37
C LEU A 30 23.10 4.34 18.65
N ALA A 31 22.69 5.61 18.63
CA ALA A 31 22.76 6.50 19.79
C ALA A 31 21.91 6.01 20.97
N GLU A 32 20.69 5.53 20.69
CA GLU A 32 19.80 4.97 21.70
C GLU A 32 20.38 3.69 22.31
N MET A 33 20.85 2.74 21.49
CA MET A 33 21.48 1.51 21.97
C MET A 33 22.71 1.80 22.85
N CYS A 34 23.55 2.77 22.46
CA CYS A 34 24.68 3.20 23.30
C CYS A 34 24.21 3.74 24.65
N SER A 35 23.19 4.60 24.65
CA SER A 35 22.62 5.20 25.87
C SER A 35 21.95 4.16 26.80
N LEU A 36 21.51 3.03 26.25
CA LEU A 36 21.03 1.87 27.00
C LEU A 36 22.16 1.00 27.58
N GLY A 37 23.42 1.36 27.36
CA GLY A 37 24.59 0.60 27.79
C GLY A 37 24.73 -0.74 27.06
N LEU A 38 24.25 -0.83 25.82
CA LEU A 38 24.43 -2.01 24.97
C LEU A 38 25.82 -2.00 24.33
N PRO A 39 26.41 -3.17 24.01
CA PRO A 39 27.74 -3.26 23.43
C PRO A 39 27.73 -2.82 21.96
N VAL A 40 27.71 -1.51 21.72
CA VAL A 40 27.76 -0.93 20.37
C VAL A 40 29.18 -0.45 20.08
N PRO A 41 29.77 -0.78 18.92
CA PRO A 41 31.06 -0.22 18.54
C PRO A 41 30.99 1.31 18.44
N PRO A 42 31.97 2.05 18.99
CA PRO A 42 31.95 3.51 19.02
C PRO A 42 32.00 4.10 17.60
N GLY A 43 31.34 5.23 17.41
CA GLY A 43 31.17 5.87 16.11
C GLY A 43 30.63 7.30 16.19
N PHE A 44 30.25 7.82 15.04
CA PHE A 44 29.52 9.08 14.91
C PHE A 44 28.61 9.09 13.70
N THR A 45 27.62 9.99 13.72
CA THR A 45 26.68 10.23 12.63
C THR A 45 26.84 11.66 12.11
N ILE A 46 27.04 11.79 10.81
CA ILE A 46 26.95 13.04 10.05
C ILE A 46 25.49 13.24 9.65
N THR A 47 24.92 14.39 10.02
CA THR A 47 23.48 14.67 9.88
C THR A 47 22.95 14.69 8.44
N THR A 48 21.65 14.46 8.28
CA THR A 48 20.91 14.62 7.01
C THR A 48 21.00 16.05 6.45
N GLU A 49 21.14 17.06 7.32
CA GLU A 49 21.29 18.46 6.91
C GLU A 49 22.58 18.70 6.11
N VAL A 50 23.64 17.93 6.37
CA VAL A 50 24.88 17.98 5.58
C VAL A 50 24.64 17.47 4.16
N CYS A 51 23.80 16.45 3.97
CA CYS A 51 23.41 15.98 2.64
C CYS A 51 22.70 17.09 1.86
N ASN A 52 21.79 17.81 2.51
CA ASN A 52 21.08 18.92 1.88
C ASN A 52 22.02 20.08 1.55
N ALA A 53 22.93 20.43 2.47
CA ALA A 53 23.95 21.44 2.24
C ALA A 53 24.93 21.04 1.11
N TYR A 54 25.31 19.77 1.02
CA TYR A 54 26.15 19.23 -0.03
C TYR A 54 25.55 19.50 -1.41
N TYR A 55 24.26 19.18 -1.62
CA TYR A 55 23.60 19.47 -2.89
C TYR A 55 23.38 20.98 -3.13
N ALA A 56 22.99 21.74 -2.10
CA ALA A 56 22.79 23.18 -2.20
C ALA A 56 24.07 23.95 -2.57
N ASN A 57 25.24 23.47 -2.13
CA ASN A 57 26.54 24.09 -2.37
C ASN A 57 27.26 23.50 -3.60
N GLY A 58 26.55 22.89 -4.55
CA GLY A 58 27.16 22.34 -5.75
C GLY A 58 28.09 21.15 -5.49
N ARG A 59 27.70 20.26 -4.57
CA ARG A 59 28.46 19.07 -4.12
C ARG A 59 29.74 19.41 -3.34
N THR A 60 29.66 20.41 -2.48
CA THR A 60 30.75 20.80 -1.56
C THR A 60 30.27 20.83 -0.11
N TYR A 61 31.18 20.55 0.83
CA TYR A 61 30.86 20.43 2.25
C TYR A 61 30.87 21.77 2.99
N PRO A 62 30.12 21.92 4.09
CA PRO A 62 30.30 23.03 5.03
C PRO A 62 31.75 23.09 5.54
N SER A 63 32.34 24.29 5.62
CA SER A 63 33.75 24.48 5.99
C SER A 63 34.11 24.02 7.41
N THR A 64 33.12 23.86 8.30
CA THR A 64 33.30 23.39 9.67
C THR A 64 33.25 21.87 9.82
N LEU A 65 32.75 21.15 8.81
CA LEU A 65 32.51 19.71 8.90
C LEU A 65 33.80 18.91 9.09
N GLU A 66 34.90 19.31 8.43
CA GLU A 66 36.16 18.58 8.50
C GLU A 66 36.74 18.53 9.92
N ALA A 67 36.71 19.66 10.63
CA ALA A 67 37.16 19.72 12.02
C ALA A 67 36.29 18.85 12.95
N ASP A 68 34.97 18.84 12.73
CA ASP A 68 34.03 18.02 13.49
C ASP A 68 34.28 16.51 13.27
N VAL A 69 34.53 16.09 12.02
CA VAL A 69 34.84 14.69 11.68
C VAL A 69 36.16 14.24 12.31
N VAL A 70 37.20 15.07 12.27
CA VAL A 70 38.49 14.75 12.91
C VAL A 70 38.34 14.59 14.42
N SER A 71 37.62 15.51 15.08
CA SER A 71 37.33 15.43 16.51
C SER A 71 36.56 14.15 16.88
N ALA A 72 35.62 13.74 16.04
CA ALA A 72 34.84 12.53 16.23
C ALA A 72 35.66 11.24 16.02
N LEU A 73 36.59 11.20 15.05
CA LEU A 73 37.54 10.10 14.89
C LEU A 73 38.47 9.98 16.11
N ASP A 74 38.96 11.10 16.63
CA ASP A 74 39.78 11.10 17.85
C ASP A 74 39.00 10.59 19.06
N HIS A 75 37.69 10.87 19.14
CA HIS A 75 36.81 10.32 20.16
C HIS A 75 36.72 8.79 20.06
N ILE A 76 36.51 8.22 18.87
CA ILE A 76 36.56 6.76 18.63
C ILE A 76 37.93 6.20 19.05
N GLY A 77 39.00 6.88 18.68
CA GLY A 77 40.36 6.44 19.00
C GLY A 77 40.64 6.38 20.50
N ARG A 78 40.13 7.35 21.28
CA ARG A 78 40.24 7.35 22.75
C ARG A 78 39.51 6.17 23.39
N ILE A 79 38.32 5.81 22.90
CA ILE A 79 37.52 4.69 23.43
C ILE A 79 38.16 3.35 23.06
N THR A 80 38.60 3.20 21.81
CA THR A 80 39.14 1.93 21.29
C THR A 80 40.62 1.71 21.63
N GLY A 81 41.34 2.77 22.02
CA GLY A 81 42.80 2.75 22.16
C GLY A 81 43.54 2.67 20.81
N ARG A 82 42.84 2.86 19.69
CA ARG A 82 43.34 2.79 18.31
C ARG A 82 43.39 4.18 17.67
N ARG A 83 44.00 4.32 16.48
CA ARG A 83 44.11 5.57 15.72
C ARG A 83 43.94 5.30 14.23
N PHE A 84 43.15 6.15 13.58
CA PHE A 84 42.84 6.03 12.15
C PHE A 84 44.07 6.34 11.30
N GLY A 85 44.47 5.40 10.45
CA GLY A 85 45.66 5.49 9.61
C GLY A 85 47.00 5.30 10.32
N ASP A 86 47.02 4.80 11.56
CA ASP A 86 48.26 4.48 12.30
C ASP A 86 48.49 2.96 12.34
N PRO A 87 49.48 2.41 11.62
CA PRO A 87 49.78 0.99 11.59
C PRO A 87 50.14 0.39 12.96
N SER A 88 50.64 1.18 13.91
CA SER A 88 51.00 0.67 15.24
C SER A 88 49.78 0.39 16.13
N LYS A 89 48.66 1.06 15.87
CA LYS A 89 47.41 0.99 16.63
C LYS A 89 46.22 1.15 15.69
N LEU A 90 46.10 0.27 14.71
CA LEU A 90 45.19 0.45 13.58
C LEU A 90 43.71 0.52 13.96
N LEU A 91 43.07 1.65 13.64
CA LEU A 91 41.61 1.80 13.63
C LEU A 91 41.11 1.68 12.19
N LEU A 92 40.21 0.70 11.96
CA LEU A 92 39.42 0.59 10.74
C LEU A 92 37.98 1.00 11.03
N VAL A 93 37.29 1.58 10.05
CA VAL A 93 35.91 2.04 10.20
C VAL A 93 35.02 1.48 9.10
N SER A 94 33.71 1.40 9.38
CA SER A 94 32.67 1.25 8.36
C SER A 94 31.97 2.57 8.14
N VAL A 95 31.53 2.80 6.90
CA VAL A 95 30.75 3.97 6.48
C VAL A 95 29.41 3.46 5.93
N ARG A 96 28.32 3.80 6.63
CA ARG A 96 26.97 3.29 6.37
C ARG A 96 25.98 4.43 6.21
N SER A 97 25.21 4.40 5.13
CA SER A 97 24.08 5.31 4.93
C SER A 97 22.96 5.11 5.97
N GLY A 98 22.16 6.15 6.20
CA GLY A 98 21.00 6.09 7.08
C GLY A 98 20.04 7.24 6.86
N ALA A 99 19.00 7.03 6.03
CA ALA A 99 17.93 8.02 5.85
C ALA A 99 16.91 7.97 7.00
N ARG A 100 16.02 8.98 7.05
CA ARG A 100 14.89 9.03 7.99
C ARG A 100 13.96 7.83 7.81
N ALA A 101 13.59 7.51 6.57
CA ALA A 101 12.89 6.29 6.22
C ALA A 101 13.87 5.15 5.94
N SER A 102 13.47 3.92 6.28
CA SER A 102 14.28 2.74 5.95
C SER A 102 14.19 2.46 4.46
N MET A 103 15.32 2.44 3.77
CA MET A 103 15.43 2.11 2.34
C MET A 103 16.39 0.91 2.16
N PRO A 104 15.94 -0.33 2.45
CA PRO A 104 16.82 -1.50 2.42
C PRO A 104 17.36 -1.77 1.00
N GLY A 105 18.66 -2.05 0.88
CA GLY A 105 19.30 -2.38 -0.41
C GLY A 105 19.46 -1.20 -1.38
N MET A 106 19.05 0.01 -0.99
CA MET A 106 19.04 1.18 -1.90
C MET A 106 20.31 2.04 -1.81
N MET A 107 21.07 1.90 -0.72
CA MET A 107 22.23 2.72 -0.42
C MET A 107 23.35 1.82 0.09
N ASP A 108 24.57 2.13 -0.34
CA ASP A 108 25.70 1.23 -0.17
C ASP A 108 26.36 1.38 1.21
N THR A 109 27.19 0.40 1.55
CA THR A 109 28.00 0.34 2.77
C THR A 109 29.43 0.02 2.40
N VAL A 110 30.37 0.73 3.01
CA VAL A 110 31.81 0.44 2.89
C VAL A 110 32.31 -0.06 4.24
N LEU A 111 32.93 -1.24 4.27
CA LEU A 111 33.56 -1.85 5.44
C LEU A 111 35.08 -1.78 5.30
N ASN A 112 35.80 -2.04 6.40
CA ASN A 112 37.26 -2.13 6.43
C ASN A 112 38.00 -0.87 5.92
N LEU A 113 37.34 0.30 5.97
CA LEU A 113 37.91 1.56 5.50
C LEU A 113 39.10 1.96 6.38
N GLY A 114 40.21 2.32 5.72
CA GLY A 114 41.52 2.55 6.34
C GLY A 114 42.56 1.49 5.99
N LEU A 115 42.18 0.43 5.25
CA LEU A 115 43.12 -0.54 4.71
C LEU A 115 43.90 0.02 3.51
N ASN A 116 45.20 -0.21 3.54
CA ASN A 116 46.17 0.10 2.48
C ASN A 116 47.32 -0.92 2.55
N ASP A 117 48.34 -0.78 1.70
CA ASP A 117 49.47 -1.72 1.65
C ASP A 117 50.23 -1.86 2.98
N GLU A 118 50.28 -0.81 3.81
CA GLU A 118 50.96 -0.82 5.10
C GLU A 118 50.04 -1.32 6.23
N THR A 119 48.79 -0.85 6.25
CA THR A 119 47.85 -1.17 7.33
C THR A 119 47.29 -2.59 7.22
N VAL A 120 47.31 -3.22 6.04
CA VAL A 120 46.98 -4.65 5.91
C VAL A 120 48.00 -5.54 6.60
N GLU A 121 49.29 -5.19 6.55
CA GLU A 121 50.35 -5.93 7.27
C GLU A 121 50.19 -5.77 8.78
N ALA A 122 49.86 -4.54 9.24
CA ALA A 122 49.52 -4.30 10.63
C ALA A 122 48.30 -5.11 11.10
N LEU A 123 47.26 -5.20 10.26
CA LEU A 123 46.09 -6.02 10.54
C LEU A 123 46.45 -7.50 10.64
N ALA A 124 47.32 -8.01 9.74
CA ALA A 124 47.81 -9.39 9.77
C ALA A 124 48.57 -9.70 11.07
N ALA A 125 49.39 -8.75 11.54
CA ALA A 125 50.14 -8.89 12.79
C ALA A 125 49.22 -8.86 14.03
N ASP A 126 48.25 -7.94 14.09
CA ASP A 126 47.30 -7.81 15.20
C ASP A 126 46.32 -9.01 15.27
N SER A 127 45.89 -9.50 14.11
CA SER A 127 44.97 -10.63 14.02
C SER A 127 45.63 -11.97 14.30
N GLY A 128 46.93 -12.10 14.01
CA GLY A 128 47.63 -13.39 13.95
C GLY A 128 47.22 -14.25 12.75
N ASP A 129 46.50 -13.68 11.79
CA ASP A 129 45.94 -14.35 10.62
C ASP A 129 46.10 -13.45 9.39
N ALA A 130 47.18 -13.70 8.65
CA ALA A 130 47.50 -12.97 7.43
C ALA A 130 46.46 -13.20 6.32
N ARG A 131 45.85 -14.39 6.26
CA ARG A 131 44.82 -14.70 5.27
C ARG A 131 43.61 -13.80 5.48
N PHE A 132 43.14 -13.68 6.72
CA PHE A 132 42.04 -12.77 7.09
C PHE A 132 42.33 -11.32 6.71
N ALA A 133 43.55 -10.84 6.95
CA ALA A 133 43.90 -9.45 6.68
C ALA A 133 43.84 -9.14 5.18
N TYR A 134 44.43 -10.00 4.34
CA TYR A 134 44.40 -9.82 2.89
C TYR A 134 43.00 -10.09 2.30
N ASP A 135 42.22 -11.04 2.82
CA ASP A 135 40.81 -11.19 2.42
C ASP A 135 39.98 -9.93 2.77
N SER A 136 40.24 -9.32 3.92
CA SER A 136 39.60 -8.05 4.29
C SER A 136 40.02 -6.90 3.37
N TYR A 137 41.28 -6.92 2.89
CA TYR A 137 41.79 -5.89 2.00
C TYR A 137 41.27 -6.02 0.56
N ARG A 138 41.20 -7.23 0.00
CA ARG A 138 40.59 -7.43 -1.33
C ARG A 138 39.12 -7.02 -1.34
N ARG A 139 38.37 -7.38 -0.28
CA ARG A 139 36.96 -6.98 -0.13
C ARG A 139 36.82 -5.47 -0.04
N PHE A 140 37.70 -4.81 0.72
CA PHE A 140 37.73 -3.35 0.79
C PHE A 140 37.97 -2.73 -0.60
N ILE A 141 38.95 -3.23 -1.36
CA ILE A 141 39.26 -2.71 -2.69
C ILE A 141 38.06 -2.86 -3.62
N GLN A 142 37.46 -4.05 -3.69
CA GLN A 142 36.28 -4.33 -4.50
C GLN A 142 35.12 -3.40 -4.13
N MET A 143 34.71 -3.39 -2.86
CA MET A 143 33.58 -2.59 -2.38
C MET A 143 33.81 -1.09 -2.54
N TYR A 144 35.01 -0.60 -2.23
CA TYR A 144 35.32 0.82 -2.36
C TYR A 144 35.35 1.23 -3.84
N SER A 145 35.88 0.37 -4.72
CA SER A 145 35.93 0.67 -6.15
C SER A 145 34.55 0.68 -6.79
N ASP A 146 33.66 -0.24 -6.42
CA ASP A 146 32.26 -0.24 -6.85
C ASP A 146 31.49 0.98 -6.33
N VAL A 147 31.44 1.12 -5.00
CA VAL A 147 30.58 2.12 -4.35
C VAL A 147 31.08 3.56 -4.54
N VAL A 148 32.40 3.77 -4.45
CA VAL A 148 33.00 5.12 -4.39
C VAL A 148 33.62 5.51 -5.72
N MET A 149 34.30 4.58 -6.40
CA MET A 149 35.01 4.88 -7.64
C MET A 149 34.18 4.60 -8.91
N GLY A 150 33.07 3.86 -8.80
CA GLY A 150 32.11 3.58 -9.87
C GLY A 150 32.53 2.45 -10.82
N LEU A 151 33.37 1.51 -10.37
CA LEU A 151 33.81 0.35 -11.15
C LEU A 151 33.00 -0.89 -10.78
N ASP A 152 32.28 -1.45 -11.75
CA ASP A 152 31.34 -2.55 -11.53
C ASP A 152 31.96 -3.75 -10.79
N HIS A 153 31.21 -4.31 -9.84
CA HIS A 153 31.61 -5.48 -9.07
C HIS A 153 31.91 -6.70 -9.94
N GLU A 154 31.25 -6.83 -11.11
CA GLU A 154 31.45 -7.96 -12.03
C GLU A 154 32.91 -8.08 -12.49
N VAL A 155 33.59 -6.95 -12.66
CA VAL A 155 35.02 -6.90 -13.07
C VAL A 155 35.93 -7.59 -12.05
N PHE A 156 35.61 -7.46 -10.76
CA PHE A 156 36.40 -8.05 -9.68
C PHE A 156 36.09 -9.54 -9.47
N GLU A 157 34.84 -9.94 -9.70
CA GLU A 157 34.42 -11.35 -9.65
C GLU A 157 35.03 -12.14 -10.80
N GLU A 158 35.09 -11.59 -12.02
CA GLU A 158 35.77 -12.23 -13.15
C GLU A 158 37.24 -12.52 -12.83
N ILE A 159 37.97 -11.54 -12.31
CA ILE A 159 39.38 -11.72 -11.89
C ILE A 159 39.50 -12.80 -10.80
N LEU A 160 38.58 -12.80 -9.83
CA LEU A 160 38.62 -13.77 -8.73
C LEU A 160 38.33 -15.20 -9.22
N GLU A 161 37.35 -15.39 -10.08
CA GLU A 161 37.02 -16.70 -10.65
C GLU A 161 38.16 -17.24 -11.53
N ASP A 162 38.76 -16.39 -12.35
CA ASP A 162 39.91 -16.76 -13.19
C ASP A 162 41.11 -17.21 -12.33
N GLU A 163 41.42 -16.46 -11.26
CA GLU A 163 42.50 -16.82 -10.33
C GLU A 163 42.17 -18.06 -9.51
N LYS A 164 40.93 -18.24 -9.05
CA LYS A 164 40.50 -19.47 -8.37
C LYS A 164 40.65 -20.68 -9.28
N ALA A 165 40.20 -20.58 -10.53
CA ALA A 165 40.30 -21.64 -11.52
C ALA A 165 41.76 -21.97 -11.88
N SER A 166 42.62 -20.95 -12.00
CA SER A 166 44.05 -21.14 -12.32
C SER A 166 44.81 -21.83 -11.17
N LEU A 167 44.42 -21.55 -9.93
CA LEU A 167 44.99 -22.12 -8.71
C LEU A 167 44.34 -23.45 -8.28
N GLY A 168 43.23 -23.85 -8.91
CA GLY A 168 42.52 -25.09 -8.63
C GLY A 168 41.65 -25.08 -7.37
N HIS A 169 41.17 -23.90 -6.96
CA HIS A 169 40.24 -23.73 -5.83
C HIS A 169 38.80 -23.61 -6.34
N GLU A 170 37.85 -24.27 -5.67
CA GLU A 170 36.41 -24.12 -5.95
C GLU A 170 35.75 -23.03 -5.08
N LEU A 171 36.36 -22.69 -3.93
CA LEU A 171 35.80 -21.75 -2.96
C LEU A 171 36.86 -20.73 -2.54
N ASP A 172 36.46 -19.48 -2.31
CA ASP A 172 37.29 -18.41 -1.75
C ASP A 172 37.99 -18.82 -0.44
N THR A 173 37.39 -19.74 0.30
CA THR A 173 37.97 -20.23 1.55
C THR A 173 39.24 -21.06 1.36
N GLY A 174 39.49 -21.56 0.14
CA GLY A 174 40.69 -22.29 -0.24
C GLY A 174 41.92 -21.40 -0.43
N LEU A 175 41.74 -20.11 -0.71
CA LEU A 175 42.82 -19.17 -0.98
C LEU A 175 43.63 -18.83 0.28
N SER A 176 44.94 -18.97 0.16
CA SER A 176 45.96 -18.60 1.13
C SER A 176 46.26 -17.10 1.12
N ALA A 177 46.98 -16.62 2.14
CA ALA A 177 47.38 -15.22 2.22
C ALA A 177 48.21 -14.75 1.01
N GLN A 178 49.10 -15.61 0.49
CA GLN A 178 49.95 -15.29 -0.64
C GLN A 178 49.16 -15.22 -1.96
N GLU A 179 48.19 -16.12 -2.14
CA GLU A 179 47.29 -16.08 -3.30
C GLU A 179 46.41 -14.81 -3.26
N TRP A 180 45.93 -14.40 -2.07
CA TRP A 180 45.20 -13.14 -1.94
C TRP A 180 46.02 -11.91 -2.31
N GLN A 181 47.32 -11.87 -1.98
CA GLN A 181 48.20 -10.78 -2.42
C GLN A 181 48.29 -10.69 -3.95
N GLY A 182 48.26 -11.84 -4.64
CA GLY A 182 48.19 -11.92 -6.10
C GLY A 182 46.92 -11.27 -6.64
N VAL A 183 45.75 -11.70 -6.13
CA VAL A 183 44.44 -11.15 -6.49
C VAL A 183 44.37 -9.63 -6.22
N ILE A 184 44.87 -9.16 -5.08
CA ILE A 184 44.90 -7.73 -4.73
C ILE A 184 45.71 -6.92 -5.74
N SER A 185 46.84 -7.48 -6.19
CA SER A 185 47.68 -6.81 -7.19
C SER A 185 46.94 -6.66 -8.52
N LEU A 186 46.19 -7.69 -8.93
CA LEU A 186 45.35 -7.65 -10.12
C LEU A 186 44.19 -6.65 -9.97
N TYR A 187 43.53 -6.62 -8.81
CA TYR A 187 42.46 -5.66 -8.52
C TYR A 187 42.94 -4.22 -8.64
N LYS A 188 44.10 -3.90 -8.05
CA LYS A 188 44.68 -2.55 -8.14
C LYS A 188 45.07 -2.18 -9.56
N ALA A 189 45.69 -3.12 -10.29
CA ALA A 189 46.04 -2.90 -11.69
C ALA A 189 44.78 -2.63 -12.53
N LYS A 190 43.70 -3.37 -12.28
CA LYS A 190 42.43 -3.19 -12.98
C LYS A 190 41.77 -1.84 -12.68
N VAL A 191 41.81 -1.41 -11.41
CA VAL A 191 41.34 -0.08 -11.01
C VAL A 191 42.10 1.03 -11.74
N GLU A 192 43.43 0.92 -11.83
CA GLU A 192 44.26 1.90 -12.53
C GLU A 192 44.03 1.88 -14.05
N GLU A 193 43.85 0.69 -14.64
CA GLU A 193 43.54 0.51 -16.06
C GLU A 193 42.20 1.19 -16.44
N GLU A 194 41.13 0.89 -15.71
CA GLU A 194 39.77 1.34 -16.07
C GLU A 194 39.53 2.81 -15.71
N LEU A 195 40.09 3.29 -14.60
CA LEU A 195 39.79 4.63 -14.08
C LEU A 195 40.91 5.65 -14.31
N GLY A 196 42.07 5.21 -14.82
CA GLY A 196 43.23 6.06 -15.07
C GLY A 196 43.87 6.64 -13.80
N LYS A 197 43.53 6.10 -12.63
CA LYS A 197 44.05 6.51 -11.32
C LYS A 197 44.19 5.29 -10.39
N PRO A 198 45.24 5.24 -9.55
CA PRO A 198 45.44 4.11 -8.65
C PRO A 198 44.42 4.08 -7.50
N PHE A 199 44.29 2.93 -6.87
CA PHE A 199 43.48 2.77 -5.65
C PHE A 199 44.04 3.67 -4.51
N PRO A 200 43.21 4.47 -3.82
CA PRO A 200 43.67 5.44 -2.84
C PRO A 200 44.31 4.75 -1.64
N GLN A 201 45.56 5.11 -1.34
CA GLN A 201 46.31 4.58 -0.19
C GLN A 201 46.16 5.45 1.07
N ASP A 202 45.77 6.72 0.95
CA ASP A 202 45.54 7.61 2.09
C ASP A 202 44.16 7.32 2.74
N PRO A 203 44.10 6.86 4.00
CA PRO A 203 42.85 6.63 4.72
C PRO A 203 41.93 7.85 4.79
N ARG A 204 42.48 9.08 4.77
CA ARG A 204 41.66 10.31 4.79
C ARG A 204 40.95 10.54 3.47
N GLU A 205 41.65 10.31 2.35
CA GLU A 205 41.05 10.35 1.02
C GLU A 205 39.95 9.28 0.91
N GLN A 206 40.21 8.07 1.41
CA GLN A 206 39.23 6.99 1.48
C GLN A 206 37.96 7.43 2.23
N LEU A 207 38.12 8.02 3.42
CA LEU A 207 36.98 8.42 4.25
C LEU A 207 36.11 9.48 3.55
N TRP A 208 36.72 10.52 3.00
CA TRP A 208 35.97 11.58 2.30
C TRP A 208 35.33 11.10 1.00
N GLY A 209 35.99 10.18 0.28
CA GLY A 209 35.39 9.50 -0.86
C GLY A 209 34.13 8.74 -0.45
N ALA A 210 34.20 7.93 0.61
CA ALA A 210 33.05 7.18 1.11
C ALA A 210 31.90 8.08 1.60
N ILE A 211 32.19 9.16 2.31
CA ILE A 211 31.17 10.15 2.74
C ILE A 211 30.48 10.77 1.51
N GLY A 212 31.26 11.17 0.50
CA GLY A 212 30.73 11.74 -0.74
C GLY A 212 29.90 10.76 -1.56
N ALA A 213 30.31 9.50 -1.61
CA ALA A 213 29.56 8.43 -2.26
C ALA A 213 28.19 8.20 -1.59
N VAL A 214 28.13 8.17 -0.26
CA VAL A 214 26.86 8.03 0.47
C VAL A 214 25.90 9.18 0.16
N PHE A 215 26.36 10.44 0.19
CA PHE A 215 25.49 11.56 -0.18
C PHE A 215 25.08 11.49 -1.65
N SER A 216 26.01 11.16 -2.55
CA SER A 216 25.72 11.02 -3.98
C SER A 216 24.71 9.92 -4.28
N SER A 217 24.71 8.84 -3.48
CA SER A 217 23.77 7.72 -3.60
C SER A 217 22.31 8.14 -3.35
N TRP A 218 22.08 9.26 -2.65
CA TRP A 218 20.72 9.79 -2.47
C TRP A 218 20.07 10.17 -3.80
N MET A 219 20.84 10.60 -4.79
CA MET A 219 20.32 11.01 -6.10
C MET A 219 20.56 9.99 -7.21
N ASN A 220 20.83 8.72 -6.88
CA ASN A 220 20.90 7.67 -7.88
C ASN A 220 19.49 7.25 -8.37
N ASN A 221 19.42 6.64 -9.55
CA ASN A 221 18.14 6.28 -10.19
C ASN A 221 17.31 5.30 -9.34
N ARG A 222 17.97 4.35 -8.67
CA ARG A 222 17.30 3.36 -7.79
C ARG A 222 16.65 4.06 -6.60
N ALA A 223 17.35 4.95 -5.91
CA ALA A 223 16.84 5.68 -4.74
C ALA A 223 15.72 6.64 -5.15
N ILE A 224 15.86 7.36 -6.28
CA ILE A 224 14.79 8.22 -6.81
C ILE A 224 13.52 7.40 -7.08
N THR A 225 13.66 6.24 -7.73
CA THR A 225 12.53 5.35 -8.04
C THR A 225 11.89 4.81 -6.77
N TYR A 226 12.68 4.33 -5.82
CA TYR A 226 12.17 3.83 -4.54
C TYR A 226 11.44 4.90 -3.74
N ARG A 227 12.02 6.11 -3.67
CA ARG A 227 11.37 7.25 -3.02
C ARG A 227 10.03 7.59 -3.66
N ARG A 228 9.93 7.52 -4.98
CA ARG A 228 8.68 7.73 -5.71
C ARG A 228 7.63 6.64 -5.43
N LEU A 229 8.06 5.38 -5.32
CA LEU A 229 7.15 4.25 -5.03
C LEU A 229 6.65 4.23 -3.59
N HIS A 230 7.38 4.86 -2.66
CA HIS A 230 7.10 4.83 -1.23
C HIS A 230 6.81 6.22 -0.63
N ASP A 231 6.53 7.22 -1.47
CA ASP A 231 6.20 8.60 -1.07
C ASP A 231 7.21 9.21 -0.08
N ILE A 232 8.51 9.04 -0.36
CA ILE A 232 9.60 9.60 0.47
C ILE A 232 10.11 10.89 -0.20
N PRO A 233 9.99 12.06 0.47
CA PRO A 233 10.47 13.32 -0.09
C PRO A 233 11.98 13.36 -0.33
N GLU A 234 12.40 13.96 -1.44
CA GLU A 234 13.82 14.19 -1.77
C GLU A 234 14.51 15.08 -0.73
N SER A 235 13.79 16.06 -0.18
CA SER A 235 14.29 17.06 0.78
C SER A 235 14.75 16.49 2.13
N TRP A 236 14.46 15.21 2.40
CA TRP A 236 14.86 14.58 3.66
C TRP A 236 16.36 14.26 3.75
N GLY A 237 17.02 14.06 2.61
CA GLY A 237 18.44 13.66 2.58
C GLY A 237 18.73 12.33 3.29
N THR A 238 20.02 12.00 3.40
CA THR A 238 20.53 10.81 4.11
C THR A 238 21.65 11.18 5.08
N ALA A 239 21.72 10.50 6.22
CA ALA A 239 22.83 10.63 7.17
C ALA A 239 23.95 9.63 6.83
N VAL A 240 25.15 9.91 7.33
CA VAL A 240 26.33 9.02 7.21
C VAL A 240 26.75 8.55 8.59
N ASN A 241 26.79 7.25 8.82
CA ASN A 241 27.24 6.65 10.07
C ASN A 241 28.65 6.09 9.87
N VAL A 242 29.61 6.61 10.62
CA VAL A 242 30.99 6.13 10.64
C VAL A 242 31.21 5.41 11.96
N GLN A 243 31.59 4.14 11.92
CA GLN A 243 31.64 3.28 13.10
C GLN A 243 32.90 2.43 13.10
N ALA A 244 33.53 2.24 14.27
CA ALA A 244 34.67 1.35 14.42
C ALA A 244 34.34 -0.08 13.95
N MET A 245 35.26 -0.69 13.20
CA MET A 245 35.11 -2.07 12.75
C MET A 245 35.20 -3.05 13.90
N VAL A 246 34.38 -4.10 13.80
CA VAL A 246 34.43 -5.32 14.59
C VAL A 246 34.30 -6.49 13.63
N PHE A 247 35.11 -7.53 13.83
CA PHE A 247 35.31 -8.58 12.83
C PHE A 247 34.64 -9.90 13.20
N GLY A 248 33.68 -10.33 12.39
CA GLY A 248 33.05 -11.65 12.49
C GLY A 248 33.86 -12.78 11.82
N ASN A 249 34.95 -12.43 11.13
CA ASN A 249 35.79 -13.30 10.32
C ASN A 249 37.21 -13.52 10.90
N MET A 250 37.35 -13.45 12.22
CA MET A 250 38.60 -13.80 12.93
C MET A 250 38.52 -15.23 13.50
N GLY A 251 38.28 -16.22 12.63
CA GLY A 251 38.23 -17.64 13.01
C GLY A 251 36.93 -18.11 13.64
N ASP A 252 36.95 -19.32 14.21
CA ASP A 252 35.75 -20.07 14.61
C ASP A 252 35.06 -19.54 15.87
N THR A 253 35.72 -18.67 16.63
CA THR A 253 35.14 -17.94 17.78
C THR A 253 34.51 -16.60 17.40
N SER A 254 34.43 -16.30 16.10
CA SER A 254 33.88 -15.07 15.56
C SER A 254 32.73 -15.39 14.60
N ALA A 255 31.71 -14.54 14.59
CA ALA A 255 30.52 -14.74 13.79
C ALA A 255 29.82 -13.41 13.49
N THR A 256 28.88 -13.43 12.56
CA THR A 256 27.99 -12.30 12.25
C THR A 256 26.60 -12.84 11.94
N GLY A 257 25.57 -12.08 12.26
CA GLY A 257 24.19 -12.53 12.08
C GLY A 257 23.15 -11.43 12.08
N VAL A 258 21.97 -11.82 11.61
CA VAL A 258 20.77 -10.99 11.56
C VAL A 258 19.64 -11.76 12.23
N ALA A 259 18.89 -11.10 13.11
CA ALA A 259 17.79 -11.72 13.84
C ALA A 259 16.61 -10.79 14.05
N PHE A 260 15.46 -11.38 14.31
CA PHE A 260 14.24 -10.72 14.71
C PHE A 260 13.83 -11.22 16.08
N THR A 261 13.38 -10.33 16.98
CA THR A 261 12.93 -10.72 18.34
C THR A 261 11.69 -11.62 18.31
N ARG A 262 10.93 -11.58 17.21
CA ARG A 262 9.80 -12.46 16.90
C ARG A 262 9.85 -12.87 15.44
N ASN A 263 9.16 -13.95 15.07
CA ASN A 263 9.09 -14.37 13.68
C ASN A 263 8.37 -13.31 12.82
N PRO A 264 9.02 -12.71 11.80
CA PRO A 264 8.43 -11.64 11.00
C PRO A 264 7.32 -12.10 10.04
N SER A 265 7.16 -13.42 9.86
CA SER A 265 6.17 -14.03 8.97
C SER A 265 4.94 -14.55 9.71
N THR A 266 5.13 -15.19 10.87
CA THR A 266 4.04 -15.77 11.67
C THR A 266 3.61 -14.91 12.85
N GLY A 267 4.51 -14.06 13.36
CA GLY A 267 4.32 -13.27 14.57
C GLY A 267 4.65 -14.01 15.87
N ASP A 268 5.08 -15.27 15.81
CA ASP A 268 5.39 -16.06 17.01
C ASP A 268 6.53 -15.44 17.82
N ARG A 269 6.36 -15.41 19.15
CA ARG A 269 7.35 -14.91 20.11
C ARG A 269 8.54 -15.88 20.27
N GLN A 270 9.38 -15.91 19.26
CA GLN A 270 10.63 -16.67 19.21
C GLN A 270 11.70 -15.89 18.45
N LEU A 271 12.94 -15.96 18.93
CA LEU A 271 14.08 -15.37 18.24
C LEU A 271 14.27 -16.09 16.89
N TYR A 272 14.14 -15.34 15.79
CA TYR A 272 14.17 -15.86 14.44
C TYR A 272 15.29 -15.20 13.65
N GLY A 273 16.19 -15.97 13.06
CA GLY A 273 17.26 -15.42 12.27
C GLY A 273 18.38 -16.40 11.97
N GLU A 274 19.42 -15.85 11.37
CA GLU A 274 20.51 -16.60 10.78
C GLU A 274 21.87 -15.97 11.12
N PHE A 275 22.91 -16.80 11.11
CA PHE A 275 24.28 -16.36 11.36
C PHE A 275 25.29 -17.17 10.54
N LEU A 276 26.48 -16.63 10.39
CA LEU A 276 27.64 -17.32 9.81
C LEU A 276 28.85 -17.20 10.73
N VAL A 277 29.54 -18.32 10.92
CA VAL A 277 30.83 -18.38 11.62
C VAL A 277 31.95 -18.00 10.66
N ASN A 278 32.92 -17.25 11.17
CA ASN A 278 34.09 -16.80 10.41
C ASN A 278 33.67 -16.11 9.09
N ALA A 279 32.88 -15.04 9.21
CA ALA A 279 32.24 -14.36 8.09
C ALA A 279 32.03 -12.86 8.37
N GLN A 280 31.83 -12.06 7.33
CA GLN A 280 31.36 -10.67 7.45
C GLN A 280 29.87 -10.57 7.10
N GLY A 281 29.22 -9.46 7.49
CA GLY A 281 27.77 -9.28 7.29
C GLY A 281 27.34 -9.39 5.84
N GLU A 282 28.21 -9.03 4.90
CA GLU A 282 28.02 -9.21 3.46
C GLU A 282 27.78 -10.68 3.09
N ASP A 283 28.53 -11.63 3.65
CA ASP A 283 28.40 -13.05 3.33
C ASP A 283 27.02 -13.61 3.73
N VAL A 284 26.40 -13.03 4.76
CA VAL A 284 25.03 -13.39 5.20
C VAL A 284 23.99 -12.89 4.20
N VAL A 285 24.22 -11.71 3.59
CA VAL A 285 23.30 -11.09 2.64
C VAL A 285 23.47 -11.66 1.22
N ALA A 286 24.71 -11.93 0.80
CA ALA A 286 25.04 -12.43 -0.53
C ALA A 286 24.59 -13.88 -0.77
N GLY A 287 24.35 -14.66 0.29
CA GLY A 287 23.83 -16.03 0.20
C GLY A 287 24.81 -17.04 -0.40
N ILE A 288 26.07 -16.66 -0.63
CA ILE A 288 27.14 -17.53 -1.16
C ILE A 288 27.39 -18.72 -0.22
N ARG A 289 27.29 -18.49 1.09
CA ARG A 289 27.38 -19.53 2.12
C ARG A 289 26.01 -19.76 2.74
N THR A 290 25.58 -21.02 2.84
CA THR A 290 24.34 -21.38 3.53
C THR A 290 24.39 -20.93 4.99
N PRO A 291 23.53 -19.99 5.42
CA PRO A 291 23.47 -19.51 6.80
C PRO A 291 23.04 -20.61 7.78
N GLN A 292 23.44 -20.46 9.05
CA GLN A 292 23.10 -21.37 10.15
C GLN A 292 22.00 -20.76 11.03
N ASN A 293 21.22 -21.60 11.72
CA ASN A 293 20.12 -21.13 12.58
C ASN A 293 20.61 -20.63 13.94
N ILE A 294 20.05 -19.53 14.42
CA ILE A 294 20.44 -18.95 15.72
C ILE A 294 20.07 -19.86 16.90
N THR A 295 18.88 -20.46 16.90
CA THR A 295 18.38 -21.29 18.01
C THR A 295 18.42 -22.78 17.68
N GLU A 296 18.55 -23.62 18.71
CA GLU A 296 18.56 -25.08 18.52
C GLU A 296 17.21 -25.61 18.04
N ALA A 297 16.11 -25.00 18.53
CA ALA A 297 14.76 -25.34 18.08
C ALA A 297 14.58 -25.07 16.57
N ALA A 298 15.05 -23.92 16.08
CA ALA A 298 14.99 -23.58 14.66
C ALA A 298 15.85 -24.54 13.82
N ARG A 299 17.04 -24.90 14.30
CA ARG A 299 17.91 -25.90 13.63
C ARG A 299 17.21 -27.25 13.46
N ILE A 300 16.58 -27.76 14.52
CA ILE A 300 15.85 -29.03 14.50
C ILE A 300 14.66 -28.94 13.52
N ALA A 301 13.91 -27.84 13.56
CA ALA A 301 12.77 -27.64 12.67
C ALA A 301 13.18 -27.53 11.19
N ALA A 302 14.34 -26.93 10.90
CA ALA A 302 14.90 -26.81 9.56
C ALA A 302 15.59 -28.09 9.06
N GLY A 303 15.81 -29.09 9.92
CA GLY A 303 16.54 -30.30 9.57
C GLY A 303 18.02 -30.05 9.27
N SER A 304 18.60 -28.96 9.79
CA SER A 304 20.00 -28.59 9.50
C SER A 304 20.98 -29.45 10.30
N ASP A 305 22.03 -29.91 9.63
CA ASP A 305 23.16 -30.68 10.17
C ASP A 305 24.21 -29.80 10.86
N LYS A 306 24.28 -28.52 10.50
CA LYS A 306 25.20 -27.53 11.09
C LYS A 306 24.69 -27.05 12.47
N PRO A 307 25.58 -26.86 13.46
CA PRO A 307 25.19 -26.48 14.81
C PRO A 307 24.60 -25.06 14.89
N SER A 308 23.70 -24.84 15.85
CA SER A 308 23.09 -23.53 16.10
C SER A 308 24.06 -22.58 16.84
N LEU A 309 23.81 -21.28 16.78
CA LEU A 309 24.60 -20.29 17.55
C LEU A 309 24.54 -20.60 19.05
N GLN A 310 23.36 -20.96 19.54
CA GLN A 310 23.12 -21.41 20.91
C GLN A 310 24.06 -22.52 21.37
N LYS A 311 24.44 -23.44 20.46
CA LYS A 311 25.33 -24.56 20.76
C LYS A 311 26.81 -24.20 20.58
N LEU A 312 27.14 -23.39 19.58
CA LEU A 312 28.52 -23.01 19.27
C LEU A 312 29.08 -21.97 20.24
N MET A 313 28.30 -20.95 20.58
CA MET A 313 28.74 -19.79 21.35
C MET A 313 27.69 -19.45 22.44
N PRO A 314 27.52 -20.31 23.46
CA PRO A 314 26.41 -20.20 24.42
C PRO A 314 26.41 -18.89 25.22
N ASP A 315 27.58 -18.39 25.62
CA ASP A 315 27.67 -17.15 26.41
C ASP A 315 27.27 -15.92 25.57
N ALA A 316 27.76 -15.84 24.33
CA ALA A 316 27.40 -14.77 23.40
C ALA A 316 25.92 -14.86 23.01
N PHE A 317 25.38 -16.07 22.83
CA PHE A 317 23.96 -16.29 22.58
C PHE A 317 23.10 -15.82 23.75
N GLN A 318 23.47 -16.14 25.01
CA GLN A 318 22.71 -15.70 26.17
C GLN A 318 22.71 -14.18 26.30
N ALA A 319 23.86 -13.53 26.11
CA ALA A 319 23.95 -12.08 26.06
C ALA A 319 23.08 -11.48 24.95
N PHE A 320 23.02 -12.13 23.79
CA PHE A 320 22.18 -11.70 22.66
C PHE A 320 20.68 -11.80 22.99
N VAL A 321 20.25 -12.88 23.65
CA VAL A 321 18.86 -13.05 24.11
C VAL A 321 18.48 -11.95 25.11
N ASP A 322 19.33 -11.67 26.10
CA ASP A 322 19.05 -10.64 27.11
C ASP A 322 18.95 -9.24 26.46
N ILE A 323 19.82 -8.94 25.49
CA ILE A 323 19.79 -7.68 24.73
C ILE A 323 18.52 -7.60 23.87
N SER A 324 18.15 -8.69 23.19
CA SER A 324 16.94 -8.77 22.35
C SER A 324 15.68 -8.46 23.17
N ASP A 325 15.56 -9.05 24.37
CA ASP A 325 14.45 -8.80 25.29
C ASP A 325 14.42 -7.36 25.81
N ARG A 326 15.59 -6.78 26.12
CA ARG A 326 15.70 -5.37 26.55
C ARG A 326 15.28 -4.42 25.44
N LEU A 327 15.70 -4.68 24.21
CA LEU A 327 15.37 -3.88 23.03
C LEU A 327 13.86 -3.95 22.72
N GLU A 328 13.27 -5.14 22.70
CA GLU A 328 11.82 -5.29 22.48
C GLU A 328 11.00 -4.58 23.56
N LYS A 329 11.41 -4.65 24.83
CA LYS A 329 10.73 -3.92 25.93
C LYS A 329 10.91 -2.40 25.83
N HIS A 330 12.11 -1.94 25.49
CA HIS A 330 12.42 -0.52 25.40
C HIS A 330 11.68 0.16 24.23
N TYR A 331 11.81 -0.39 23.02
CA TYR A 331 11.10 0.11 21.84
C TYR A 331 9.62 -0.27 21.85
N ARG A 332 9.23 -1.16 22.77
CA ARG A 332 7.88 -1.72 22.93
C ARG A 332 7.38 -2.36 21.64
N ASP A 333 8.24 -2.85 20.74
CA ASP A 333 7.90 -3.38 19.43
C ASP A 333 8.93 -4.44 18.98
N MET A 334 8.56 -5.32 18.05
CA MET A 334 9.46 -6.34 17.51
C MET A 334 10.63 -5.67 16.76
N GLN A 335 11.85 -6.10 17.09
CA GLN A 335 13.07 -5.53 16.54
C GLN A 335 13.74 -6.47 15.53
N ASP A 336 14.26 -5.88 14.47
CA ASP A 336 15.25 -6.43 13.54
C ASP A 336 16.65 -5.99 13.99
N LEU A 337 17.54 -6.96 14.18
CA LEU A 337 18.80 -6.85 14.89
C LEU A 337 19.95 -7.33 13.99
N GLU A 338 21.02 -6.55 13.93
CA GLU A 338 22.29 -6.97 13.34
C GLU A 338 23.37 -7.03 14.43
N PHE A 339 24.13 -8.11 14.48
CA PHE A 339 25.17 -8.32 15.47
C PHE A 339 26.42 -8.98 14.89
N THR A 340 27.55 -8.73 15.54
CA THR A 340 28.83 -9.40 15.29
C THR A 340 29.38 -9.95 16.60
N ILE A 341 29.94 -11.15 16.56
CA ILE A 341 30.74 -11.72 17.64
C ILE A 341 32.18 -11.71 17.17
N GLU A 342 33.04 -11.04 17.92
CA GLU A 342 34.48 -10.97 17.66
C GLU A 342 35.20 -11.66 18.82
N ARG A 343 35.86 -12.80 18.53
CA ARG A 343 36.58 -13.60 19.54
C ARG A 343 35.75 -13.83 20.82
N GLY A 344 34.50 -14.26 20.65
CA GLY A 344 33.55 -14.52 21.74
C GLY A 344 32.84 -13.29 22.33
N LYS A 345 33.23 -12.06 21.98
CA LYS A 345 32.57 -10.84 22.45
C LYS A 345 31.46 -10.40 21.49
N LEU A 346 30.24 -10.27 22.00
CA LEU A 346 29.08 -9.78 21.25
C LEU A 346 29.11 -8.26 21.10
N TRP A 347 28.80 -7.79 19.89
CA TRP A 347 28.62 -6.40 19.51
C TRP A 347 27.31 -6.21 18.72
N MET A 348 26.54 -5.20 19.08
CA MET A 348 25.30 -4.81 18.38
C MET A 348 25.63 -3.73 17.35
N LEU A 349 25.29 -4.00 16.09
CA LEU A 349 25.57 -3.11 14.97
C LEU A 349 24.36 -2.27 14.57
N GLN A 350 23.16 -2.83 14.73
CA GLN A 350 21.94 -2.15 14.34
C GLN A 350 20.74 -2.72 15.08
N THR A 351 19.76 -1.85 15.32
CA THR A 351 18.39 -2.26 15.62
C THR A 351 17.42 -1.35 14.86
N ARG A 352 16.25 -1.88 14.53
CA ARG A 352 15.11 -1.12 14.00
C ARG A 352 13.81 -1.90 14.22
N SER A 353 12.66 -1.23 14.17
CA SER A 353 11.37 -1.92 14.07
C SER A 353 11.39 -2.87 12.87
N GLY A 354 11.18 -4.17 13.13
CA GLY A 354 11.28 -5.17 12.08
C GLY A 354 10.11 -5.11 11.11
N LYS A 355 10.41 -5.17 9.81
CA LYS A 355 9.38 -5.38 8.78
C LYS A 355 8.76 -6.76 8.98
N ARG A 356 7.46 -6.86 8.74
CA ARG A 356 6.67 -8.06 9.06
C ARG A 356 5.44 -8.17 8.16
N THR A 357 4.89 -9.37 8.04
CA THR A 357 3.63 -9.60 7.32
C THR A 357 2.45 -9.01 8.09
N ALA A 358 1.31 -8.80 7.41
CA ALA A 358 0.07 -8.36 8.07
C ALA A 358 -0.35 -9.33 9.19
N LYS A 359 -0.23 -10.64 8.94
CA LYS A 359 -0.49 -11.69 9.94
C LYS A 359 0.41 -11.53 11.17
N ALA A 360 1.72 -11.37 10.97
CA ALA A 360 2.65 -11.17 12.06
C ALA A 360 2.40 -9.86 12.81
N ALA A 361 2.06 -8.76 12.11
CA ALA A 361 1.75 -7.48 12.73
C ALA A 361 0.57 -7.58 13.70
N LEU A 362 -0.54 -8.22 13.27
CA LEU A 362 -1.72 -8.43 14.11
C LEU A 362 -1.38 -9.26 15.35
N LYS A 363 -0.73 -10.42 15.16
CA LYS A 363 -0.37 -11.30 16.27
C LYS A 363 0.53 -10.62 17.29
N ILE A 364 1.59 -9.96 16.82
CA ILE A 364 2.55 -9.25 17.68
C ILE A 364 1.84 -8.13 18.46
N ALA A 365 1.00 -7.32 17.80
CA ALA A 365 0.28 -6.24 18.46
C ALA A 365 -0.70 -6.75 19.53
N VAL A 366 -1.44 -7.83 19.23
CA VAL A 366 -2.38 -8.45 20.17
C VAL A 366 -1.66 -9.06 21.37
N GLU A 367 -0.59 -9.82 21.14
CA GLU A 367 0.21 -10.41 22.21
C GLU A 367 0.85 -9.34 23.10
N MET A 368 1.47 -8.30 22.51
CA MET A 368 2.07 -7.21 23.28
C MET A 368 1.04 -6.44 24.11
N ALA A 369 -0.19 -6.29 23.61
CA ALA A 369 -1.27 -5.67 24.36
C ALA A 369 -1.76 -6.56 25.52
N LYS A 370 -1.87 -7.87 25.29
CA LYS A 370 -2.23 -8.85 26.33
C LYS A 370 -1.16 -8.95 27.42
N ASP A 371 0.12 -8.86 27.04
CA ASP A 371 1.27 -8.86 27.94
C ASP A 371 1.43 -7.53 28.71
N GLY A 372 0.60 -6.52 28.41
CA GLY A 372 0.66 -5.20 29.04
C GLY A 372 1.85 -4.35 28.60
N LEU A 373 2.59 -4.77 27.57
CA LEU A 373 3.70 -4.00 27.01
C LEU A 373 3.20 -2.77 26.26
N ILE A 374 2.04 -2.87 25.61
CA ILE A 374 1.35 -1.77 24.91
C ILE A 374 -0.12 -1.68 25.28
N THR A 375 -0.75 -0.52 25.10
CA THR A 375 -2.21 -0.39 25.24
C THR A 375 -2.93 -0.93 23.99
N LYS A 376 -4.24 -1.16 24.09
CA LYS A 376 -5.06 -1.58 22.94
C LYS A 376 -5.06 -0.50 21.84
N GLU A 377 -5.07 0.77 22.22
CA GLU A 377 -5.00 1.91 21.29
C GLU A 377 -3.63 1.98 20.60
N GLU A 378 -2.55 1.67 21.33
CA GLU A 378 -1.21 1.53 20.72
C GLU A 378 -1.14 0.35 19.75
N ALA A 379 -1.77 -0.78 20.06
CA ALA A 379 -1.85 -1.94 19.16
C ALA A 379 -2.59 -1.58 17.86
N VAL A 380 -3.75 -0.94 17.96
CA VAL A 380 -4.52 -0.42 16.82
C VAL A 380 -3.71 0.57 15.98
N ALA A 381 -2.99 1.50 16.63
CA ALA A 381 -2.19 2.52 15.94
C ALA A 381 -0.97 1.99 15.17
N ARG A 382 -0.56 0.75 15.39
CA ARG A 382 0.65 0.15 14.78
C ARG A 382 0.38 -0.69 13.55
N ILE A 383 -0.86 -1.09 13.33
CA ILE A 383 -1.22 -1.88 12.15
C ILE A 383 -1.34 -0.93 10.97
N ASP A 384 -0.62 -1.19 9.88
CA ASP A 384 -0.82 -0.46 8.64
C ASP A 384 -2.17 -0.87 8.03
N PRO A 385 -3.16 0.03 7.87
CA PRO A 385 -4.46 -0.32 7.32
C PRO A 385 -4.38 -0.92 5.91
N ALA A 386 -3.45 -0.45 5.08
CA ALA A 386 -3.29 -0.98 3.72
C ALA A 386 -2.85 -2.46 3.73
N SER A 387 -2.13 -2.90 4.76
CA SER A 387 -1.70 -4.28 4.89
C SER A 387 -2.86 -5.27 5.16
N LEU A 388 -3.99 -4.79 5.68
CA LEU A 388 -5.16 -5.67 5.93
C LEU A 388 -5.76 -6.22 4.63
N ASP A 389 -5.61 -5.50 3.52
CA ASP A 389 -6.10 -5.95 2.22
C ASP A 389 -5.53 -7.33 1.83
N GLN A 390 -4.27 -7.62 2.20
CA GLN A 390 -3.63 -8.93 2.00
C GLN A 390 -4.32 -10.07 2.73
N LEU A 391 -5.09 -9.77 3.78
CA LEU A 391 -5.80 -10.75 4.61
C LEU A 391 -7.27 -10.88 4.21
N LEU A 392 -7.75 -10.11 3.23
CA LEU A 392 -9.17 -10.11 2.84
C LEU A 392 -9.42 -10.88 1.55
N HIS A 393 -8.38 -11.16 0.76
CA HIS A 393 -8.48 -11.87 -0.51
C HIS A 393 -7.74 -13.22 -0.47
N PRO A 394 -8.17 -14.22 -1.26
CA PRO A 394 -7.38 -15.42 -1.48
C PRO A 394 -5.99 -15.08 -2.01
N THR A 395 -4.96 -15.82 -1.60
CA THR A 395 -3.59 -15.61 -2.07
C THR A 395 -3.01 -16.90 -2.63
N ILE A 396 -2.10 -16.81 -3.60
CA ILE A 396 -1.35 -17.98 -4.09
C ILE A 396 -0.52 -18.57 -2.94
N ASP A 397 -0.57 -19.90 -2.77
CA ASP A 397 0.28 -20.62 -1.82
C ASP A 397 1.76 -20.36 -2.17
N PRO A 398 2.58 -19.81 -1.24
CA PRO A 398 4.00 -19.58 -1.49
C PRO A 398 4.78 -20.82 -1.91
N LYS A 399 4.28 -22.04 -1.60
CA LYS A 399 4.90 -23.30 -2.01
C LYS A 399 4.51 -23.74 -3.41
N ALA A 400 3.54 -23.09 -4.06
CA ALA A 400 3.10 -23.44 -5.39
C ALA A 400 4.07 -22.93 -6.47
N ALA A 401 4.30 -23.75 -7.49
CA ALA A 401 5.12 -23.37 -8.63
C ALA A 401 4.45 -22.23 -9.43
N ARG A 402 5.23 -21.20 -9.77
CA ARG A 402 4.76 -20.03 -10.50
C ARG A 402 5.26 -20.06 -11.95
N ASP A 403 4.41 -20.50 -12.88
CA ASP A 403 4.68 -20.42 -14.32
C ASP A 403 4.04 -19.14 -14.88
N VAL A 404 4.77 -18.03 -14.82
CA VAL A 404 4.26 -16.69 -15.18
C VAL A 404 4.25 -16.54 -16.70
N ILE A 405 3.06 -16.39 -17.26
CA ILE A 405 2.84 -16.18 -18.69
C ILE A 405 2.68 -14.71 -19.05
N GLY A 406 2.49 -13.79 -18.10
CA GLY A 406 2.40 -12.37 -18.40
C GLY A 406 2.33 -11.51 -17.16
N MET A 407 2.51 -10.21 -17.33
CA MET A 407 2.43 -9.24 -16.24
C MET A 407 1.66 -8.00 -16.71
N GLY A 408 0.86 -7.44 -15.81
CA GLY A 408 0.17 -6.17 -15.96
C GLY A 408 0.21 -5.39 -14.66
N LEU A 409 -0.65 -4.40 -14.55
CA LEU A 409 -0.83 -3.61 -13.34
C LEU A 409 -1.67 -4.40 -12.32
N PRO A 410 -1.30 -4.38 -11.03
CA PRO A 410 -2.06 -5.01 -9.95
C PRO A 410 -3.33 -4.20 -9.62
N ALA A 411 -4.29 -4.23 -10.53
CA ALA A 411 -5.47 -3.37 -10.50
C ALA A 411 -6.39 -3.66 -9.31
N SER A 412 -6.62 -4.93 -9.00
CA SER A 412 -7.40 -5.35 -7.84
C SER A 412 -6.73 -6.57 -7.19
N PRO A 413 -6.47 -6.52 -5.88
CA PRO A 413 -5.74 -7.54 -5.12
C PRO A 413 -6.43 -8.92 -5.11
N GLY A 414 -5.68 -9.95 -4.72
CA GLY A 414 -6.16 -11.32 -4.54
C GLY A 414 -5.72 -12.28 -5.65
N ALA A 415 -6.06 -13.56 -5.50
CA ALA A 415 -5.75 -14.62 -6.44
C ALA A 415 -7.02 -15.32 -6.92
N ALA A 416 -7.11 -15.58 -8.23
CA ALA A 416 -8.25 -16.25 -8.85
C ALA A 416 -7.78 -17.25 -9.91
N THR A 417 -8.38 -18.44 -9.90
CA THR A 417 -8.14 -19.49 -10.92
C THR A 417 -9.45 -19.80 -11.65
N GLY A 418 -9.39 -19.88 -12.98
CA GLY A 418 -10.54 -20.26 -13.79
C GLY A 418 -10.20 -20.48 -15.26
N GLU A 419 -11.19 -21.00 -16.00
CA GLU A 419 -11.13 -21.16 -17.46
C GLU A 419 -11.24 -19.80 -18.16
N ILE A 420 -10.48 -19.59 -19.23
CA ILE A 420 -10.55 -18.35 -20.03
C ILE A 420 -11.89 -18.26 -20.75
N VAL A 421 -12.54 -17.10 -20.62
CA VAL A 421 -13.69 -16.67 -21.43
C VAL A 421 -13.45 -15.26 -21.98
N PHE A 422 -13.99 -14.97 -23.17
CA PHE A 422 -13.70 -13.71 -23.90
C PHE A 422 -14.91 -12.77 -24.03
N SER A 423 -16.09 -13.18 -23.57
CA SER A 423 -17.31 -12.37 -23.56
C SER A 423 -17.99 -12.43 -22.19
N SER A 424 -18.80 -11.40 -21.89
CA SER A 424 -19.62 -11.35 -20.70
C SER A 424 -20.61 -12.52 -20.62
N SER A 425 -21.30 -12.79 -21.74
CA SER A 425 -22.27 -13.89 -21.85
C SER A 425 -21.65 -15.26 -21.55
N ASP A 426 -20.43 -15.52 -22.04
CA ASP A 426 -19.71 -16.77 -21.78
C ASP A 426 -19.40 -16.95 -20.29
N ALA A 427 -19.11 -15.85 -19.60
CA ALA A 427 -18.83 -15.88 -18.17
C ALA A 427 -20.09 -16.18 -17.35
N GLU A 428 -21.23 -15.60 -17.73
CA GLU A 428 -22.54 -15.84 -17.11
C GLU A 428 -23.02 -17.28 -17.33
N ASP A 429 -22.94 -17.78 -18.57
CA ASP A 429 -23.28 -19.16 -18.91
C ASP A 429 -22.42 -20.16 -18.12
N ALA A 430 -21.12 -19.88 -18.01
CA ALA A 430 -20.22 -20.72 -17.24
C ALA A 430 -20.57 -20.72 -15.74
N LYS A 431 -20.90 -19.56 -15.16
CA LYS A 431 -21.35 -19.46 -13.76
C LYS A 431 -22.67 -20.18 -13.52
N ALA A 432 -23.63 -20.08 -14.43
CA ALA A 432 -24.89 -20.83 -14.36
C ALA A 432 -24.66 -22.34 -14.37
N GLN A 433 -23.58 -22.79 -15.01
CA GLN A 433 -23.14 -24.19 -15.02
C GLN A 433 -22.21 -24.56 -13.85
N GLY A 434 -21.94 -23.63 -12.92
CA GLY A 434 -21.06 -23.84 -11.77
C GLY A 434 -19.56 -23.90 -12.10
N ARG A 435 -19.15 -23.45 -13.30
CA ARG A 435 -17.75 -23.41 -13.73
C ARG A 435 -17.10 -22.08 -13.33
N LYS A 436 -15.85 -22.15 -12.89
CA LYS A 436 -15.01 -20.99 -12.53
C LYS A 436 -14.31 -20.45 -13.77
N VAL A 437 -14.41 -19.15 -14.02
CA VAL A 437 -13.88 -18.54 -15.24
C VAL A 437 -13.10 -17.27 -14.96
N ILE A 438 -12.17 -16.93 -15.86
CA ILE A 438 -11.45 -15.65 -15.89
C ILE A 438 -11.90 -14.90 -17.14
N LEU A 439 -12.47 -13.71 -16.94
CA LEU A 439 -12.90 -12.86 -18.04
C LEU A 439 -11.69 -12.13 -18.63
N VAL A 440 -11.34 -12.46 -19.87
CA VAL A 440 -10.21 -11.88 -20.60
C VAL A 440 -10.72 -10.94 -21.68
N ARG A 441 -10.38 -9.65 -21.56
CA ARG A 441 -10.80 -8.60 -22.49
C ARG A 441 -9.62 -7.74 -22.93
N ILE A 442 -9.77 -7.01 -24.03
CA ILE A 442 -8.86 -5.92 -24.37
C ILE A 442 -9.05 -4.78 -23.38
N GLU A 443 -10.31 -4.39 -23.19
CA GLU A 443 -10.82 -3.43 -22.22
C GLU A 443 -12.25 -3.83 -21.86
N THR A 444 -12.75 -3.42 -20.70
CA THR A 444 -14.14 -3.68 -20.28
C THR A 444 -15.00 -2.42 -20.42
N SER A 445 -16.28 -2.59 -20.72
CA SER A 445 -17.28 -1.52 -20.69
C SER A 445 -18.36 -1.79 -19.62
N PRO A 446 -19.29 -0.85 -19.34
CA PRO A 446 -20.43 -1.09 -18.45
C PRO A 446 -21.30 -2.30 -18.83
N GLU A 447 -21.30 -2.70 -20.10
CA GLU A 447 -22.04 -3.88 -20.59
C GLU A 447 -21.39 -5.20 -20.15
N ASP A 448 -20.10 -5.19 -19.79
CA ASP A 448 -19.37 -6.35 -19.31
C ASP A 448 -19.59 -6.62 -17.79
N ILE A 449 -20.37 -5.78 -17.09
CA ILE A 449 -20.56 -5.87 -15.62
C ILE A 449 -21.05 -7.25 -15.18
N HIS A 450 -21.98 -7.86 -15.92
CA HIS A 450 -22.53 -9.17 -15.55
C HIS A 450 -21.49 -10.26 -15.65
N GLY A 451 -20.70 -10.26 -16.71
CA GLY A 451 -19.59 -11.18 -16.89
C GLY A 451 -18.47 -10.95 -15.90
N MET A 452 -18.18 -9.69 -15.55
CA MET A 452 -17.23 -9.34 -14.48
C MET A 452 -17.72 -9.86 -13.12
N HIS A 453 -19.02 -9.72 -12.84
CA HIS A 453 -19.65 -10.29 -11.65
C HIS A 453 -19.77 -11.83 -11.71
N ALA A 454 -19.74 -12.43 -12.90
CA ALA A 454 -19.74 -13.87 -13.06
C ALA A 454 -18.34 -14.50 -12.89
N ALA A 455 -17.29 -13.85 -13.39
CA ALA A 455 -15.93 -14.38 -13.38
C ALA A 455 -15.26 -14.40 -11.99
N GLU A 456 -14.32 -15.30 -11.73
CA GLU A 456 -13.51 -15.31 -10.50
C GLU A 456 -12.47 -14.17 -10.51
N GLY A 457 -12.05 -13.73 -11.69
CA GLY A 457 -11.08 -12.65 -11.86
C GLY A 457 -11.13 -12.07 -13.28
N ILE A 458 -10.53 -10.89 -13.44
CA ILE A 458 -10.59 -10.09 -14.67
C ILE A 458 -9.19 -9.79 -15.18
N LEU A 459 -8.97 -10.03 -16.46
CA LEU A 459 -7.71 -9.72 -17.13
C LEU A 459 -7.97 -8.79 -18.31
N THR A 460 -7.33 -7.61 -18.31
CA THR A 460 -7.36 -6.71 -19.46
C THR A 460 -5.97 -6.45 -20.03
N THR A 461 -5.85 -6.43 -21.36
CA THR A 461 -4.57 -6.10 -22.02
C THR A 461 -4.32 -4.60 -22.10
N ARG A 462 -5.37 -3.78 -21.95
CA ARG A 462 -5.32 -2.32 -21.82
C ARG A 462 -6.04 -1.84 -20.56
N GLY A 463 -5.78 -0.60 -20.16
CA GLY A 463 -6.40 0.04 -19.01
C GLY A 463 -5.47 0.14 -17.80
N GLY A 464 -5.46 1.33 -17.18
CA GLY A 464 -4.67 1.62 -15.99
C GLY A 464 -5.34 1.21 -14.68
N MET A 465 -4.70 1.57 -13.56
CA MET A 465 -5.22 1.34 -12.20
C MET A 465 -6.59 1.97 -11.95
N THR A 466 -7.02 2.95 -12.74
CA THR A 466 -8.32 3.65 -12.63
C THR A 466 -9.31 3.28 -13.74
N SER A 467 -8.98 2.31 -14.60
CA SER A 467 -9.86 1.85 -15.68
C SER A 467 -11.18 1.25 -15.15
N HIS A 468 -12.21 1.20 -16.01
CA HIS A 468 -13.48 0.57 -15.69
C HIS A 468 -13.30 -0.82 -15.06
N ALA A 469 -12.44 -1.66 -15.65
CA ALA A 469 -12.09 -2.98 -15.12
C ALA A 469 -11.56 -2.90 -13.68
N ALA A 470 -10.58 -2.04 -13.44
CA ALA A 470 -9.93 -1.90 -12.15
C ALA A 470 -10.87 -1.37 -11.05
N VAL A 471 -11.70 -0.38 -11.37
CA VAL A 471 -12.64 0.23 -10.43
C VAL A 471 -13.74 -0.76 -10.05
N VAL A 472 -14.37 -1.40 -11.04
CA VAL A 472 -15.45 -2.37 -10.80
C VAL A 472 -14.91 -3.61 -10.09
N ALA A 473 -13.75 -4.15 -10.51
CA ALA A 473 -13.15 -5.31 -9.87
C ALA A 473 -12.78 -5.04 -8.40
N ARG A 474 -12.24 -3.87 -8.07
CA ARG A 474 -11.99 -3.49 -6.66
C ARG A 474 -13.27 -3.31 -5.87
N GLY A 475 -14.32 -2.76 -6.49
CA GLY A 475 -15.64 -2.67 -5.89
C GLY A 475 -16.19 -4.05 -5.50
N MET A 476 -16.02 -5.03 -6.40
CA MET A 476 -16.45 -6.41 -6.22
C MET A 476 -15.47 -7.28 -5.40
N GLY A 477 -14.29 -6.75 -5.05
CA GLY A 477 -13.18 -7.51 -4.44
C GLY A 477 -12.74 -8.72 -5.26
N LYS A 478 -12.72 -8.58 -6.59
CA LYS A 478 -12.24 -9.62 -7.50
C LYS A 478 -10.83 -9.32 -7.96
N PRO A 479 -9.95 -10.33 -8.03
CA PRO A 479 -8.61 -10.17 -8.58
C PRO A 479 -8.66 -9.62 -10.00
N CYS A 480 -7.92 -8.54 -10.24
CA CYS A 480 -7.83 -7.90 -11.55
C CYS A 480 -6.39 -7.57 -11.89
N VAL A 481 -5.96 -8.02 -13.06
CA VAL A 481 -4.71 -7.58 -13.68
C VAL A 481 -5.08 -6.76 -14.91
N SER A 482 -4.80 -5.46 -14.89
CA SER A 482 -5.14 -4.56 -15.99
C SER A 482 -3.91 -4.14 -16.77
N GLY A 483 -4.07 -3.75 -18.04
CA GLY A 483 -2.95 -3.21 -18.82
C GLY A 483 -1.80 -4.21 -19.04
N ALA A 484 -2.12 -5.51 -19.12
CA ALA A 484 -1.13 -6.56 -19.41
C ALA A 484 -0.74 -6.53 -20.90
N GLY A 485 -0.02 -5.48 -21.31
CA GLY A 485 0.29 -5.19 -22.71
C GLY A 485 1.19 -6.22 -23.40
N SER A 486 1.86 -7.09 -22.64
CA SER A 486 2.61 -8.23 -23.16
C SER A 486 1.71 -9.36 -23.69
N LEU A 487 0.42 -9.34 -23.32
CA LEU A 487 -0.58 -10.31 -23.73
C LEU A 487 -1.38 -9.79 -24.92
N ARG A 488 -1.69 -10.66 -25.88
CA ARG A 488 -2.50 -10.29 -27.05
C ARG A 488 -3.77 -11.13 -27.10
N VAL A 489 -4.92 -10.45 -27.12
CA VAL A 489 -6.24 -11.07 -27.26
C VAL A 489 -6.70 -10.96 -28.72
N ASP A 490 -7.19 -12.07 -29.28
CA ASP A 490 -7.88 -12.11 -30.58
C ASP A 490 -9.28 -12.72 -30.41
N TYR A 491 -10.29 -11.87 -30.48
CA TYR A 491 -11.69 -12.27 -30.34
C TYR A 491 -12.20 -13.14 -31.49
N LYS A 492 -11.66 -13.00 -32.72
CA LYS A 492 -12.14 -13.78 -33.86
C LYS A 492 -11.76 -15.25 -33.73
N THR A 493 -10.57 -15.50 -33.20
CA THR A 493 -10.06 -16.87 -32.99
C THR A 493 -10.31 -17.37 -31.58
N GLY A 494 -10.73 -16.51 -30.65
CA GLY A 494 -10.95 -16.86 -29.24
C GLY A 494 -9.65 -17.28 -28.57
N THR A 495 -8.58 -16.51 -28.78
CA THR A 495 -7.23 -16.84 -28.29
C THR A 495 -6.57 -15.69 -27.52
N LEU A 496 -5.76 -16.09 -26.54
CA LEU A 496 -4.85 -15.25 -25.76
C LEU A 496 -3.42 -15.74 -26.04
N THR A 497 -2.56 -14.88 -26.57
CA THR A 497 -1.17 -15.22 -26.90
C THR A 497 -0.21 -14.54 -25.94
N SER A 498 0.76 -15.30 -25.44
CA SER A 498 1.87 -14.78 -24.65
C SER A 498 3.16 -15.57 -24.80
N MET A 499 4.29 -14.87 -24.92
CA MET A 499 5.63 -15.48 -24.99
C MET A 499 5.72 -16.68 -25.97
N GLY A 500 5.02 -16.60 -27.11
CA GLY A 500 4.97 -17.66 -28.11
C GLY A 500 4.02 -18.83 -27.81
N GLN A 501 3.33 -18.83 -26.67
CA GLN A 501 2.27 -19.78 -26.31
C GLN A 501 0.88 -19.22 -26.63
N THR A 502 -0.04 -20.07 -27.06
CA THR A 502 -1.43 -19.71 -27.37
C THR A 502 -2.39 -20.44 -26.43
N PHE A 503 -3.21 -19.68 -25.72
CA PHE A 503 -4.28 -20.16 -24.85
C PHE A 503 -5.62 -19.91 -25.52
N ARG A 504 -6.56 -20.84 -25.36
CA ARG A 504 -7.90 -20.82 -25.96
C ARG A 504 -8.97 -20.68 -24.88
N LYS A 505 -10.19 -20.38 -25.33
CA LYS A 505 -11.38 -20.46 -24.46
C LYS A 505 -11.44 -21.85 -23.80
N GLY A 506 -11.63 -21.87 -22.48
CA GLY A 506 -11.62 -23.11 -21.69
C GLY A 506 -10.27 -23.47 -21.07
N ASP A 507 -9.15 -22.91 -21.55
CA ASP A 507 -7.85 -23.15 -20.91
C ASP A 507 -7.80 -22.46 -19.55
N VAL A 508 -7.18 -23.11 -18.56
CA VAL A 508 -7.12 -22.60 -17.19
C VAL A 508 -5.93 -21.68 -17.00
N ILE A 509 -6.18 -20.52 -16.38
CA ILE A 509 -5.15 -19.59 -15.92
C ILE A 509 -5.42 -19.18 -14.47
N THR A 510 -4.38 -18.68 -13.81
CA THR A 510 -4.48 -18.08 -12.49
C THR A 510 -4.01 -16.63 -12.55
N LEU A 511 -4.76 -15.72 -11.95
CA LEU A 511 -4.38 -14.32 -11.78
C LEU A 511 -3.87 -14.10 -10.36
N ASP A 512 -2.74 -13.41 -10.23
CA ASP A 512 -2.27 -12.79 -8.99
C ASP A 512 -2.46 -11.27 -9.13
N GLY A 513 -3.62 -10.80 -8.70
CA GLY A 513 -4.01 -9.39 -8.74
C GLY A 513 -3.21 -8.51 -7.79
N ALA A 514 -2.51 -9.07 -6.80
CA ALA A 514 -1.64 -8.32 -5.90
C ALA A 514 -0.28 -8.01 -6.53
N ASN A 515 0.28 -8.96 -7.28
CA ASN A 515 1.58 -8.79 -7.97
C ASN A 515 1.43 -8.45 -9.46
N GLY A 516 0.22 -8.38 -9.99
CA GLY A 516 -0.05 -8.13 -11.40
C GLY A 516 0.36 -9.29 -12.32
N GLN A 517 0.46 -10.52 -11.80
CA GLN A 517 0.95 -11.68 -12.56
C GLN A 517 -0.19 -12.49 -13.16
N VAL A 518 0.03 -13.02 -14.36
CA VAL A 518 -0.83 -14.02 -15.01
C VAL A 518 -0.05 -15.31 -15.10
N LEU A 519 -0.58 -16.39 -14.52
CA LEU A 519 0.08 -17.69 -14.42
C LEU A 519 -0.66 -18.75 -15.24
N LYS A 520 0.11 -19.69 -15.79
CA LYS A 520 -0.42 -20.84 -16.52
C LYS A 520 -1.03 -21.86 -15.57
N GLY A 521 -2.23 -22.33 -15.92
CA GLY A 521 -2.89 -23.43 -15.20
C GLY A 521 -3.48 -23.02 -13.85
N ALA A 522 -3.95 -24.03 -13.12
CA ALA A 522 -4.45 -23.87 -11.77
C ALA A 522 -3.30 -23.87 -10.77
N VAL A 523 -3.24 -22.85 -9.93
CA VAL A 523 -2.24 -22.73 -8.87
C VAL A 523 -2.96 -22.87 -7.52
N ALA A 524 -2.33 -23.56 -6.56
CA ALA A 524 -2.90 -23.72 -5.23
C ALA A 524 -3.05 -22.36 -4.54
N MET A 525 -4.20 -22.13 -3.90
CA MET A 525 -4.54 -20.88 -3.21
C MET A 525 -4.86 -21.16 -1.74
N LEU A 526 -4.55 -20.19 -0.89
CA LEU A 526 -4.90 -20.16 0.52
C LEU A 526 -6.08 -19.21 0.71
N GLN A 527 -7.12 -19.66 1.40
CA GLN A 527 -8.22 -18.82 1.83
C GLN A 527 -7.84 -18.06 3.10
N PRO A 528 -8.16 -16.76 3.22
CA PRO A 528 -7.87 -16.01 4.42
C PRO A 528 -8.74 -16.47 5.60
N GLU A 529 -8.12 -16.71 6.75
CA GLU A 529 -8.81 -16.93 8.01
C GLU A 529 -8.96 -15.59 8.76
N LEU A 530 -10.18 -15.04 8.77
CA LEU A 530 -10.53 -13.78 9.45
C LEU A 530 -10.87 -13.98 10.93
N SER A 531 -10.08 -14.81 11.64
CA SER A 531 -10.34 -15.17 13.04
C SER A 531 -9.12 -14.91 13.93
N GLY A 532 -9.30 -15.02 15.25
CA GLY A 532 -8.22 -14.81 16.23
C GLY A 532 -7.79 -13.34 16.35
N ASP A 533 -6.53 -13.05 16.04
CA ASP A 533 -5.91 -11.75 16.28
C ASP A 533 -6.54 -10.62 15.44
N PHE A 534 -7.00 -10.92 14.22
CA PHE A 534 -7.73 -9.96 13.40
C PHE A 534 -9.01 -9.47 14.09
N ALA A 535 -9.83 -10.41 14.58
CA ALA A 535 -11.08 -10.07 15.27
C ALA A 535 -10.83 -9.23 16.53
N ALA A 536 -9.78 -9.54 17.29
CA ALA A 536 -9.40 -8.77 18.48
C ALA A 536 -9.01 -7.32 18.14
N ILE A 537 -8.19 -7.11 17.09
CA ILE A 537 -7.83 -5.77 16.62
C ILE A 537 -9.06 -5.01 16.12
N MET A 538 -9.94 -5.68 15.38
CA MET A 538 -11.17 -5.05 14.88
C MET A 538 -12.13 -4.65 15.99
N GLU A 539 -12.25 -5.46 17.05
CA GLU A 539 -13.02 -5.12 18.25
C GLU A 539 -12.43 -3.88 18.96
N TRP A 540 -11.11 -3.82 19.11
CA TRP A 540 -10.45 -2.66 19.72
C TRP A 540 -10.54 -1.42 18.84
N ALA A 541 -10.49 -1.57 17.52
CA ALA A 541 -10.69 -0.49 16.57
C ALA A 541 -12.11 0.07 16.68
N ASP A 542 -13.13 -0.79 16.75
CA ASP A 542 -14.52 -0.35 16.93
C ASP A 542 -14.75 0.38 18.25
N ALA A 543 -14.11 -0.07 19.33
CA ALA A 543 -14.20 0.60 20.63
C ALA A 543 -13.53 1.99 20.63
N ALA A 544 -12.52 2.20 19.80
CA ALA A 544 -11.73 3.44 19.75
C ALA A 544 -12.24 4.47 18.73
N ARG A 545 -12.91 4.04 17.64
CA ARG A 545 -13.37 4.95 16.57
C ARG A 545 -14.61 5.73 17.00
N ARG A 546 -14.69 7.00 16.54
CA ARG A 546 -15.90 7.83 16.65
C ARG A 546 -16.79 7.70 15.41
N MET A 547 -16.20 7.82 14.22
CA MET A 547 -16.94 7.70 12.97
C MET A 547 -17.52 6.31 12.80
N LYS A 548 -18.73 6.26 12.27
CA LYS A 548 -19.33 5.03 11.76
C LYS A 548 -18.68 4.63 10.44
N VAL A 549 -18.68 3.32 10.16
CA VAL A 549 -18.23 2.81 8.86
C VAL A 549 -19.39 2.11 8.18
N ARG A 550 -19.86 2.71 7.09
CA ARG A 550 -20.91 2.17 6.22
C ARG A 550 -20.27 1.57 4.96
N THR A 551 -21.09 0.94 4.13
CA THR A 551 -20.65 0.37 2.86
C THR A 551 -21.32 1.03 1.66
N ASN A 552 -20.63 1.04 0.54
CA ASN A 552 -21.20 1.25 -0.78
C ASN A 552 -21.59 -0.16 -1.29
N ALA A 553 -22.88 -0.46 -1.30
CA ALA A 553 -23.38 -1.79 -1.66
C ALA A 553 -24.75 -1.65 -2.31
N GLU A 554 -24.96 -2.45 -3.35
CA GLU A 554 -26.08 -2.30 -4.27
C GLU A 554 -26.77 -3.64 -4.51
N THR A 555 -26.03 -4.74 -4.36
CA THR A 555 -26.55 -6.10 -4.45
C THR A 555 -26.70 -6.76 -3.07
N PRO A 556 -27.59 -7.75 -2.93
CA PRO A 556 -27.71 -8.57 -1.72
C PRO A 556 -26.39 -9.24 -1.29
N LEU A 557 -25.57 -9.67 -2.25
CA LEU A 557 -24.28 -10.30 -1.97
C LEU A 557 -23.31 -9.32 -1.31
N ASP A 558 -23.17 -8.13 -1.90
CA ASP A 558 -22.31 -7.06 -1.38
C ASP A 558 -22.75 -6.63 0.02
N ALA A 559 -24.06 -6.50 0.23
CA ALA A 559 -24.63 -6.11 1.51
C ALA A 559 -24.34 -7.15 2.61
N ARG A 560 -24.50 -8.45 2.34
CA ARG A 560 -24.19 -9.52 3.31
C ARG A 560 -22.71 -9.54 3.66
N MET A 561 -21.85 -9.38 2.65
CA MET A 561 -20.41 -9.36 2.81
C MET A 561 -19.93 -8.14 3.60
N ALA A 562 -20.43 -6.96 3.27
CA ALA A 562 -20.11 -5.75 4.04
C ALA A 562 -20.55 -5.89 5.50
N ARG A 563 -21.74 -6.45 5.74
CA ARG A 563 -22.25 -6.69 7.10
C ARG A 563 -21.38 -7.69 7.86
N SER A 564 -20.88 -8.76 7.22
CA SER A 564 -19.95 -9.70 7.87
C SER A 564 -18.59 -9.07 8.21
N PHE A 565 -18.17 -8.06 7.44
CA PHE A 565 -17.00 -7.22 7.75
C PHE A 565 -17.28 -6.10 8.78
N GLY A 566 -18.49 -6.03 9.33
CA GLY A 566 -18.86 -5.07 10.38
C GLY A 566 -19.33 -3.71 9.88
N ALA A 567 -19.83 -3.61 8.64
CA ALA A 567 -20.45 -2.37 8.16
C ALA A 567 -21.72 -2.04 8.97
N GLU A 568 -21.86 -0.77 9.35
CA GLU A 568 -22.94 -0.25 10.18
C GLU A 568 -24.07 0.38 9.35
N GLY A 569 -24.29 -0.16 8.14
CA GLY A 569 -25.30 0.28 7.18
C GLY A 569 -24.72 0.53 5.79
N ILE A 570 -25.58 0.94 4.86
CA ILE A 570 -25.21 1.27 3.48
C ILE A 570 -25.20 2.78 3.33
N GLY A 571 -24.05 3.41 3.04
CA GLY A 571 -23.94 4.86 2.84
C GLY A 571 -24.13 5.29 1.38
N LEU A 572 -24.10 4.34 0.45
CA LEU A 572 -24.42 4.53 -0.96
C LEU A 572 -24.91 3.23 -1.59
N CYS A 573 -26.21 3.15 -1.89
CA CYS A 573 -26.79 2.20 -2.83
C CYS A 573 -27.12 2.96 -4.13
N ARG A 574 -26.39 2.65 -5.20
CA ARG A 574 -26.63 3.19 -6.53
C ARG A 574 -27.75 2.41 -7.19
N THR A 575 -28.79 3.11 -7.63
CA THR A 575 -29.95 2.46 -8.23
C THR A 575 -29.73 2.07 -9.69
N GLU A 576 -28.63 2.51 -10.29
CA GLU A 576 -28.51 2.54 -11.75
C GLU A 576 -28.07 1.19 -12.28
N HIS A 577 -27.23 0.50 -11.49
CA HIS A 577 -26.88 -0.90 -11.71
C HIS A 577 -28.09 -1.83 -11.62
N MET A 578 -29.16 -1.44 -10.91
CA MET A 578 -30.40 -2.23 -10.82
C MET A 578 -31.24 -2.19 -12.11
N PHE A 579 -30.85 -1.40 -13.13
CA PHE A 579 -31.59 -1.27 -14.38
C PHE A 579 -30.92 -1.94 -15.59
N PHE A 580 -29.69 -2.46 -15.46
CA PHE A 580 -28.94 -3.00 -16.59
C PHE A 580 -29.24 -4.49 -16.91
N ASP A 581 -30.00 -5.20 -16.07
CA ASP A 581 -30.16 -6.66 -16.17
C ASP A 581 -31.38 -7.06 -17.00
N GLY A 582 -31.20 -7.93 -17.99
CA GLY A 582 -32.27 -8.69 -18.65
C GLY A 582 -33.50 -7.86 -19.07
N ASP A 583 -34.67 -8.18 -18.53
CA ASP A 583 -35.93 -7.49 -18.86
C ASP A 583 -35.97 -6.03 -18.37
N ARG A 584 -35.10 -5.66 -17.41
CA ARG A 584 -35.07 -4.31 -16.81
C ARG A 584 -34.54 -3.28 -17.78
N ILE A 585 -33.46 -3.61 -18.50
CA ILE A 585 -32.88 -2.70 -19.49
C ILE A 585 -33.85 -2.43 -20.63
N VAL A 586 -34.70 -3.42 -20.97
CA VAL A 586 -35.77 -3.26 -21.96
C VAL A 586 -36.80 -2.25 -21.48
N ALA A 587 -37.34 -2.41 -20.26
CA ALA A 587 -38.31 -1.48 -19.69
C ALA A 587 -37.72 -0.06 -19.50
N MET A 588 -36.43 0.04 -19.15
CA MET A 588 -35.73 1.32 -19.06
C MET A 588 -35.63 2.01 -20.43
N ARG A 589 -35.29 1.25 -21.49
CA ARG A 589 -35.25 1.77 -22.86
C ARG A 589 -36.64 2.17 -23.36
N GLU A 590 -37.69 1.43 -23.01
CA GLU A 590 -39.08 1.80 -23.33
C GLU A 590 -39.43 3.16 -22.72
N MET A 591 -39.03 3.38 -21.46
CA MET A 591 -39.20 4.68 -20.79
C MET A 591 -38.44 5.80 -21.52
N ILE A 592 -37.21 5.55 -21.96
CA ILE A 592 -36.41 6.55 -22.67
C ILE A 592 -37.02 6.93 -24.03
N LEU A 593 -37.62 5.97 -24.74
CA LEU A 593 -38.25 6.15 -26.05
C LEU A 593 -39.65 6.76 -26.00
N ALA A 594 -40.27 6.83 -24.82
CA ALA A 594 -41.63 7.33 -24.68
C ALA A 594 -41.72 8.85 -24.89
N ASP A 595 -42.64 9.24 -25.77
CA ASP A 595 -42.87 10.63 -26.17
C ASP A 595 -43.78 11.38 -25.17
N THR A 596 -44.60 10.64 -24.41
CA THR A 596 -45.54 11.21 -23.44
C THR A 596 -45.25 10.75 -22.01
N GLU A 597 -45.63 11.56 -21.02
CA GLU A 597 -45.54 11.16 -19.61
C GLU A 597 -46.35 9.89 -19.32
N LYS A 598 -47.51 9.74 -19.95
CA LYS A 598 -48.36 8.55 -19.77
C LYS A 598 -47.63 7.27 -20.18
N ASP A 599 -46.95 7.29 -21.32
CA ASP A 599 -46.21 6.13 -21.81
C ASP A 599 -44.96 5.88 -20.97
N ARG A 600 -44.29 6.94 -20.49
CA ARG A 600 -43.18 6.80 -19.53
C ARG A 600 -43.62 6.13 -18.24
N ARG A 601 -44.75 6.55 -17.66
CA ARG A 601 -45.31 5.92 -16.45
C ARG A 601 -45.63 4.44 -16.67
N ALA A 602 -46.20 4.08 -17.81
CA ALA A 602 -46.48 2.68 -18.14
C ALA A 602 -45.21 1.81 -18.22
N ALA A 603 -44.08 2.36 -18.70
CA ALA A 603 -42.80 1.67 -18.69
C ALA A 603 -42.20 1.60 -17.27
N LEU A 604 -42.31 2.69 -16.49
CA LEU A 604 -41.87 2.74 -15.09
C LEU A 604 -42.65 1.76 -14.19
N ASP A 605 -43.94 1.54 -14.44
CA ASP A 605 -44.76 0.56 -13.72
C ASP A 605 -44.23 -0.88 -13.88
N LYS A 606 -43.53 -1.19 -14.99
CA LYS A 606 -42.85 -2.48 -15.19
C LYS A 606 -41.60 -2.61 -14.33
N LEU A 607 -40.88 -1.50 -14.11
CA LEU A 607 -39.65 -1.45 -13.31
C LEU A 607 -39.94 -1.48 -11.80
N LEU A 608 -41.07 -0.88 -11.37
CA LEU A 608 -41.47 -0.79 -9.96
C LEU A 608 -41.38 -2.12 -9.19
N PRO A 609 -42.01 -3.24 -9.61
CA PRO A 609 -41.95 -4.49 -8.84
C PRO A 609 -40.54 -5.09 -8.79
N MET A 610 -39.73 -4.85 -9.83
CA MET A 610 -38.36 -5.37 -9.92
C MET A 610 -37.46 -4.62 -8.93
N GLN A 611 -37.52 -3.28 -8.92
CA GLN A 611 -36.73 -2.46 -8.01
C GLN A 611 -37.18 -2.62 -6.55
N ARG A 612 -38.49 -2.77 -6.31
CA ARG A 612 -39.04 -3.07 -4.98
C ARG A 612 -38.47 -4.37 -4.41
N SER A 613 -38.33 -5.41 -5.24
CA SER A 613 -37.73 -6.69 -4.82
C SER A 613 -36.29 -6.52 -4.36
N ASP A 614 -35.49 -5.74 -5.10
CA ASP A 614 -34.08 -5.53 -4.75
C ASP A 614 -33.95 -4.79 -3.40
N PHE A 615 -34.75 -3.75 -3.20
CA PHE A 615 -34.74 -3.00 -1.93
C PHE A 615 -35.24 -3.83 -0.76
N LEU A 616 -36.24 -4.68 -0.97
CA LEU A 616 -36.77 -5.58 0.06
C LEU A 616 -35.65 -6.50 0.58
N GLU A 617 -34.89 -7.13 -0.31
CA GLU A 617 -33.75 -7.96 0.09
C GLU A 617 -32.67 -7.16 0.81
N LEU A 618 -32.33 -5.97 0.31
CA LEU A 618 -31.35 -5.09 0.97
C LEU A 618 -31.79 -4.69 2.37
N PHE A 619 -33.07 -4.35 2.56
CA PHE A 619 -33.63 -4.00 3.86
C PHE A 619 -33.69 -5.18 4.83
N GLU A 620 -34.01 -6.39 4.35
CA GLU A 620 -33.93 -7.60 5.16
C GLU A 620 -32.48 -7.89 5.60
N ILE A 621 -31.51 -7.74 4.69
CA ILE A 621 -30.09 -7.93 4.98
C ILE A 621 -29.54 -6.86 5.91
N MET A 622 -30.04 -5.63 5.84
CA MET A 622 -29.60 -4.49 6.66
C MET A 622 -30.56 -4.20 7.82
N ALA A 623 -31.39 -5.17 8.23
CA ALA A 623 -32.33 -4.98 9.32
C ALA A 623 -31.66 -4.41 10.59
N GLY A 624 -32.19 -3.28 11.06
CA GLY A 624 -31.66 -2.51 12.20
C GLY A 624 -30.57 -1.49 11.86
N LEU A 625 -30.16 -1.37 10.59
CA LEU A 625 -29.11 -0.46 10.11
C LEU A 625 -29.65 0.49 9.04
N PRO A 626 -29.09 1.71 8.91
CA PRO A 626 -29.54 2.68 7.92
C PRO A 626 -29.07 2.31 6.50
N VAL A 627 -29.94 2.53 5.51
CA VAL A 627 -29.67 2.28 4.09
C VAL A 627 -29.92 3.55 3.29
N THR A 628 -28.84 4.15 2.77
CA THR A 628 -28.87 5.34 1.94
C THR A 628 -28.95 4.95 0.47
N ILE A 629 -30.06 5.32 -0.17
CA ILE A 629 -30.36 4.99 -1.57
C ILE A 629 -30.25 6.26 -2.39
N ARG A 630 -29.38 6.24 -3.41
CA ARG A 630 -29.22 7.34 -4.35
C ARG A 630 -30.18 7.16 -5.51
N LEU A 631 -30.98 8.18 -5.79
CA LEU A 631 -31.84 8.21 -6.98
C LEU A 631 -30.99 8.17 -8.27
N LEU A 632 -31.64 7.87 -9.39
CA LEU A 632 -31.00 7.69 -10.70
C LEU A 632 -30.09 8.89 -11.06
N ASP A 633 -28.81 8.61 -11.26
CA ASP A 633 -27.77 9.60 -11.51
C ASP A 633 -27.28 9.75 -12.97
N PRO A 634 -26.99 8.71 -13.76
CA PRO A 634 -26.40 8.84 -15.09
C PRO A 634 -27.39 9.42 -16.10
N PRO A 635 -26.87 10.05 -17.17
CA PRO A 635 -27.69 10.52 -18.28
C PRO A 635 -28.33 9.35 -19.03
N LEU A 636 -29.48 9.59 -19.64
CA LEU A 636 -30.28 8.54 -20.28
C LEU A 636 -29.58 7.83 -21.45
N HIS A 637 -28.61 8.48 -22.11
CA HIS A 637 -27.89 7.87 -23.22
C HIS A 637 -27.00 6.70 -22.79
N GLU A 638 -26.64 6.56 -21.51
CA GLU A 638 -25.88 5.42 -21.02
C GLU A 638 -26.66 4.09 -21.11
N PHE A 639 -27.98 4.14 -21.15
CA PHE A 639 -28.85 2.96 -21.30
C PHE A 639 -29.17 2.62 -22.76
N LEU A 640 -28.78 3.47 -23.70
CA LEU A 640 -29.03 3.28 -25.12
C LEU A 640 -27.88 2.51 -25.79
N PRO A 641 -28.18 1.72 -26.85
CA PRO A 641 -27.15 0.98 -27.59
C PRO A 641 -26.17 1.94 -28.27
N LYS A 642 -24.90 1.53 -28.32
CA LYS A 642 -23.79 2.36 -28.83
C LYS A 642 -23.38 1.98 -30.25
N THR A 643 -23.65 0.75 -30.67
CA THR A 643 -23.30 0.26 -32.02
C THR A 643 -24.53 0.08 -32.90
N GLU A 644 -24.37 0.21 -34.22
CA GLU A 644 -25.48 -0.03 -35.18
C GLU A 644 -26.02 -1.48 -35.10
N ALA A 645 -25.18 -2.44 -34.75
CA ALA A 645 -25.60 -3.83 -34.57
C ALA A 645 -26.52 -3.98 -33.34
N GLU A 646 -26.13 -3.42 -32.19
CA GLU A 646 -26.96 -3.39 -30.98
C GLU A 646 -28.25 -2.60 -31.24
N LEU A 647 -28.17 -1.51 -31.97
CA LEU A 647 -29.33 -0.67 -32.29
C LEU A 647 -30.38 -1.48 -33.07
N ALA A 648 -29.96 -2.27 -34.05
CA ALA A 648 -30.85 -3.16 -34.81
C ALA A 648 -31.45 -4.27 -33.93
N GLU A 649 -30.65 -4.86 -33.05
CA GLU A 649 -31.10 -5.91 -32.11
C GLU A 649 -32.14 -5.38 -31.13
N VAL A 650 -31.85 -4.24 -30.49
CA VAL A 650 -32.73 -3.58 -29.53
C VAL A 650 -34.02 -3.11 -30.20
N ALA A 651 -33.93 -2.56 -31.42
CA ALA A 651 -35.10 -2.16 -32.19
C ALA A 651 -36.04 -3.35 -32.46
N SER A 652 -35.47 -4.50 -32.85
CA SER A 652 -36.21 -5.75 -33.07
C SER A 652 -36.86 -6.26 -31.77
N ALA A 653 -36.10 -6.32 -30.67
CA ALA A 653 -36.58 -6.82 -29.38
C ALA A 653 -37.71 -5.96 -28.79
N MET A 654 -37.63 -4.64 -28.96
CA MET A 654 -38.63 -3.69 -28.46
C MET A 654 -39.78 -3.44 -29.44
N ASN A 655 -39.76 -4.06 -30.63
CA ASN A 655 -40.72 -3.83 -31.72
C ASN A 655 -40.88 -2.33 -32.08
N VAL A 656 -39.75 -1.61 -32.13
CA VAL A 656 -39.66 -0.19 -32.54
C VAL A 656 -38.78 -0.06 -33.77
N SER A 657 -38.93 1.02 -34.56
CA SER A 657 -38.07 1.22 -35.72
C SER A 657 -36.65 1.60 -35.27
N ALA A 658 -35.64 1.03 -35.94
CA ALA A 658 -34.23 1.38 -35.74
C ALA A 658 -34.01 2.89 -35.94
N ASP A 659 -34.71 3.51 -36.89
CA ASP A 659 -34.61 4.96 -37.11
C ASP A 659 -35.11 5.79 -35.92
N LYS A 660 -36.19 5.36 -35.23
CA LYS A 660 -36.68 6.05 -34.03
C LYS A 660 -35.66 5.95 -32.89
N LEU A 661 -35.06 4.77 -32.72
CA LEU A 661 -34.03 4.54 -31.71
C LEU A 661 -32.77 5.38 -32.01
N ARG A 662 -32.32 5.42 -33.27
CA ARG A 662 -31.18 6.24 -33.70
C ARG A 662 -31.42 7.73 -33.46
N GLN A 663 -32.58 8.25 -33.87
CA GLN A 663 -32.94 9.65 -33.62
C GLN A 663 -32.97 9.98 -32.12
N ARG A 664 -33.44 9.05 -31.28
CA ARG A 664 -33.44 9.26 -29.83
C ARG A 664 -32.03 9.24 -29.24
N THR A 665 -31.18 8.32 -29.66
CA THR A 665 -29.77 8.26 -29.25
C THR A 665 -29.03 9.54 -29.64
N GLU A 666 -29.21 10.03 -30.86
CA GLU A 666 -28.62 11.30 -31.32
C GLU A 666 -29.16 12.50 -30.52
N ALA A 667 -30.47 12.52 -30.22
CA ALA A 667 -31.08 13.61 -29.45
C ALA A 667 -30.62 13.66 -27.98
N LEU A 668 -30.26 12.51 -27.39
CA LEU A 668 -29.77 12.40 -26.03
C LEU A 668 -28.23 12.41 -25.93
N HIS A 669 -27.55 12.52 -27.07
CA HIS A 669 -26.10 12.63 -27.11
C HIS A 669 -25.65 13.95 -26.47
N GLU A 670 -24.65 13.88 -25.61
CA GLU A 670 -24.09 15.03 -24.93
C GLU A 670 -22.58 15.08 -25.15
N PHE A 671 -22.05 16.30 -25.36
CA PHE A 671 -20.60 16.50 -25.51
C PHE A 671 -19.82 16.16 -24.24
N ASN A 672 -20.38 16.44 -23.06
CA ASN A 672 -19.77 16.17 -21.76
C ASN A 672 -20.81 15.53 -20.82
N PRO A 673 -21.06 14.22 -20.94
CA PRO A 673 -22.06 13.50 -20.15
C PRO A 673 -21.96 13.70 -18.63
N MET A 674 -20.75 13.84 -18.11
CA MET A 674 -20.46 14.11 -16.69
C MET A 674 -21.22 15.35 -16.16
N LEU A 675 -21.39 16.38 -16.98
CA LEU A 675 -22.01 17.66 -16.59
C LEU A 675 -23.39 17.87 -17.22
N GLY A 676 -23.97 16.84 -17.83
CA GLY A 676 -25.17 16.90 -18.65
C GLY A 676 -26.51 16.80 -17.92
N HIS A 677 -27.52 16.30 -18.63
CA HIS A 677 -28.91 16.11 -18.18
C HIS A 677 -29.07 14.82 -17.39
N ARG A 678 -28.60 14.87 -16.14
CA ARG A 678 -28.48 13.72 -15.25
C ARG A 678 -28.86 14.09 -13.80
N GLY A 679 -28.89 13.11 -12.90
CA GLY A 679 -29.17 13.31 -11.47
C GLY A 679 -30.46 14.11 -11.18
N CYS A 680 -30.42 15.08 -10.27
CA CYS A 680 -31.61 15.88 -9.92
C CYS A 680 -32.22 16.62 -11.11
N ARG A 681 -31.45 16.95 -12.15
CA ARG A 681 -31.95 17.66 -13.33
C ARG A 681 -32.90 16.77 -14.12
N LEU A 682 -32.58 15.48 -14.19
CA LEU A 682 -33.44 14.47 -14.81
C LEU A 682 -34.73 14.29 -13.99
N ALA A 683 -34.61 14.21 -12.65
CA ALA A 683 -35.77 14.13 -11.76
C ALA A 683 -36.66 15.38 -11.77
N VAL A 684 -36.12 16.56 -12.11
CA VAL A 684 -36.92 17.78 -12.31
C VAL A 684 -37.66 17.74 -13.64
N SER A 685 -37.01 17.28 -14.72
CA SER A 685 -37.62 17.18 -16.05
C SER A 685 -38.65 16.05 -16.17
N TYR A 686 -38.38 14.92 -15.51
CA TYR A 686 -39.19 13.70 -15.54
C TYR A 686 -39.45 13.22 -14.10
N PRO A 687 -40.28 13.94 -13.32
CA PRO A 687 -40.54 13.64 -11.91
C PRO A 687 -41.06 12.23 -11.67
N GLU A 688 -41.76 11.63 -12.64
CA GLU A 688 -42.26 10.27 -12.60
C GLU A 688 -41.16 9.22 -12.33
N ILE A 689 -39.91 9.48 -12.71
CA ILE A 689 -38.76 8.59 -12.43
C ILE A 689 -38.49 8.56 -10.91
N ALA A 690 -38.37 9.74 -10.29
CA ALA A 690 -38.13 9.85 -8.86
C ALA A 690 -39.33 9.34 -8.04
N GLU A 691 -40.56 9.56 -8.52
CA GLU A 691 -41.78 9.05 -7.91
C GLU A 691 -41.81 7.51 -7.90
N MET A 692 -41.48 6.86 -9.02
CA MET A 692 -41.40 5.40 -9.10
C MET A 692 -40.35 4.84 -8.14
N GLN A 693 -39.14 5.42 -8.14
CA GLN A 693 -38.07 4.97 -7.23
C GLN A 693 -38.45 5.16 -5.76
N ALA A 694 -39.03 6.31 -5.39
CA ALA A 694 -39.51 6.55 -4.04
C ALA A 694 -40.59 5.53 -3.63
N ARG A 695 -41.52 5.19 -4.54
CA ARG A 695 -42.56 4.19 -4.28
C ARG A 695 -41.96 2.80 -4.04
N ALA A 696 -41.02 2.38 -4.89
CA ALA A 696 -40.32 1.11 -4.74
C ALA A 696 -39.62 1.01 -3.37
N ILE A 697 -38.94 2.09 -2.95
CA ILE A 697 -38.25 2.18 -1.66
C ILE A 697 -39.23 2.05 -0.48
N PHE A 698 -40.32 2.82 -0.49
CA PHE A 698 -41.25 2.85 0.64
C PHE A 698 -42.08 1.57 0.75
N GLU A 699 -42.52 1.00 -0.37
CA GLU A 699 -43.23 -0.29 -0.36
C GLU A 699 -42.33 -1.41 0.15
N ALA A 700 -41.08 -1.47 -0.31
CA ALA A 700 -40.10 -2.43 0.17
C ALA A 700 -39.80 -2.27 1.66
N ALA A 701 -39.69 -1.04 2.16
CA ALA A 701 -39.44 -0.76 3.58
C ALA A 701 -40.61 -1.22 4.47
N VAL A 702 -41.85 -1.03 4.03
CA VAL A 702 -43.05 -1.53 4.73
C VAL A 702 -43.07 -3.05 4.74
N GLU A 703 -42.87 -3.68 3.59
CA GLU A 703 -42.88 -5.15 3.48
C GLU A 703 -41.76 -5.79 4.32
N ALA A 704 -40.53 -5.26 4.23
CA ALA A 704 -39.40 -5.71 5.04
C ALA A 704 -39.69 -5.56 6.54
N GLY A 705 -40.28 -4.43 6.94
CA GLY A 705 -40.62 -4.16 8.34
C GLY A 705 -41.69 -5.09 8.89
N HIS A 706 -42.69 -5.48 8.09
CA HIS A 706 -43.69 -6.47 8.48
C HIS A 706 -43.06 -7.85 8.70
N LYS A 707 -42.04 -8.23 7.92
CA LYS A 707 -41.31 -9.50 8.09
C LYS A 707 -40.33 -9.48 9.27
N ALA A 708 -39.59 -8.39 9.45
CA ALA A 708 -38.53 -8.28 10.46
C ALA A 708 -39.02 -7.85 11.86
N GLY A 709 -40.27 -7.38 11.97
CA GLY A 709 -40.86 -6.90 13.22
C GLY A 709 -40.43 -5.48 13.63
N ALA A 710 -39.63 -4.79 12.82
CA ALA A 710 -39.24 -3.40 12.98
C ALA A 710 -39.05 -2.74 11.60
N LEU A 711 -39.58 -1.53 11.42
CA LEU A 711 -39.45 -0.79 10.17
C LEU A 711 -38.01 -0.32 9.95
N VAL A 712 -37.52 -0.46 8.73
CA VAL A 712 -36.27 0.16 8.31
C VAL A 712 -36.52 1.65 8.09
N VAL A 713 -35.54 2.49 8.47
CA VAL A 713 -35.56 3.93 8.21
C VAL A 713 -34.75 4.19 6.94
N PRO A 714 -35.38 4.30 5.76
CA PRO A 714 -34.66 4.57 4.53
C PRO A 714 -34.12 6.01 4.51
N GLU A 715 -32.93 6.19 3.94
CA GLU A 715 -32.35 7.51 3.69
C GLU A 715 -32.33 7.72 2.16
N ILE A 716 -33.11 8.67 1.65
CA ILE A 716 -33.22 8.92 0.21
C ILE A 716 -32.32 10.10 -0.15
N MET A 717 -31.38 9.86 -1.07
CA MET A 717 -30.36 10.82 -1.46
C MET A 717 -30.56 11.31 -2.89
N VAL A 718 -30.65 12.63 -3.05
CA VAL A 718 -30.77 13.28 -4.36
C VAL A 718 -29.36 13.65 -4.89
N PRO A 719 -28.93 13.12 -6.05
CA PRO A 719 -27.63 13.42 -6.64
C PRO A 719 -27.60 14.75 -7.41
N LEU A 720 -26.40 15.27 -7.63
CA LEU A 720 -26.01 16.39 -8.50
C LEU A 720 -26.70 17.73 -8.21
N VAL A 721 -27.14 17.94 -6.96
CA VAL A 721 -27.79 19.17 -6.52
C VAL A 721 -26.81 20.33 -6.51
N GLY A 722 -27.17 21.44 -7.16
CA GLY A 722 -26.43 22.71 -7.09
C GLY A 722 -27.20 23.83 -6.39
N LEU A 723 -28.53 23.75 -6.36
CA LEU A 723 -29.48 24.74 -5.83
C LEU A 723 -30.43 24.10 -4.82
N VAL A 724 -30.74 24.80 -3.74
CA VAL A 724 -31.74 24.33 -2.75
C VAL A 724 -33.11 24.03 -3.40
N LYS A 725 -33.52 24.83 -4.39
CA LYS A 725 -34.80 24.64 -5.09
C LYS A 725 -34.86 23.35 -5.91
N GLU A 726 -33.73 22.85 -6.40
CA GLU A 726 -33.68 21.54 -7.07
C GLU A 726 -33.99 20.44 -6.06
N LEU A 727 -33.38 20.50 -4.88
CA LEU A 727 -33.63 19.56 -3.79
C LEU A 727 -35.06 19.66 -3.26
N GLU A 728 -35.58 20.86 -3.00
CA GLU A 728 -36.95 21.07 -2.52
C GLU A 728 -37.99 20.49 -3.49
N TYR A 729 -37.78 20.69 -4.80
CA TYR A 729 -38.69 20.16 -5.82
C TYR A 729 -38.74 18.63 -5.78
N VAL A 730 -37.58 17.97 -5.81
CA VAL A 730 -37.51 16.50 -5.79
C VAL A 730 -38.01 15.96 -4.45
N LYS A 731 -37.65 16.61 -3.34
CA LYS A 731 -38.12 16.26 -1.99
C LYS A 731 -39.65 16.29 -1.91
N ALA A 732 -40.30 17.32 -2.45
CA ALA A 732 -41.76 17.40 -2.44
C ALA A 732 -42.43 16.21 -3.15
N ARG A 733 -41.80 15.67 -4.22
CA ARG A 733 -42.27 14.45 -4.90
C ARG A 733 -42.09 13.21 -4.05
N ILE A 734 -40.92 13.06 -3.42
CA ILE A 734 -40.65 11.96 -2.47
C ILE A 734 -41.67 11.98 -1.33
N ASP A 735 -41.90 13.14 -0.72
CA ASP A 735 -42.80 13.30 0.42
C ASP A 735 -44.26 12.99 0.05
N ALA A 736 -44.71 13.38 -1.14
CA ALA A 736 -46.05 13.04 -1.63
C ALA A 736 -46.23 11.53 -1.84
N VAL A 737 -45.22 10.84 -2.39
CA VAL A 737 -45.26 9.39 -2.58
C VAL A 737 -45.21 8.66 -1.25
N ALA A 738 -44.37 9.11 -0.30
CA ALA A 738 -44.32 8.56 1.05
C ALA A 738 -45.70 8.61 1.72
N GLN A 739 -46.39 9.75 1.64
CA GLN A 739 -47.74 9.90 2.18
C GLN A 739 -48.76 8.98 1.51
N SER A 740 -48.69 8.81 0.18
CA SER A 740 -49.55 7.86 -0.55
C SER A 740 -49.35 6.43 -0.04
N VAL A 741 -48.10 5.97 0.05
CA VAL A 741 -47.79 4.61 0.52
C VAL A 741 -48.21 4.41 1.98
N MET A 742 -48.01 5.40 2.85
CA MET A 742 -48.49 5.35 4.25
C MET A 742 -50.01 5.22 4.34
N GLN A 743 -50.76 5.94 3.49
CA GLN A 743 -52.22 5.86 3.45
C GLN A 743 -52.71 4.51 2.92
N GLU A 744 -52.08 3.98 1.87
CA GLU A 744 -52.43 2.70 1.26
C GLU A 744 -52.12 1.51 2.16
N THR A 745 -50.99 1.56 2.88
CA THR A 745 -50.52 0.44 3.72
C THR A 745 -50.96 0.54 5.19
N GLY A 746 -51.46 1.71 5.61
CA GLY A 746 -51.78 1.99 7.01
C GLY A 746 -50.55 1.98 7.94
N THR A 747 -49.33 2.02 7.40
CA THR A 747 -48.08 1.94 8.15
C THR A 747 -47.39 3.30 8.14
N LYS A 748 -47.04 3.83 9.32
CA LYS A 748 -46.23 5.05 9.42
C LYS A 748 -44.79 4.73 9.03
N ILE A 749 -44.21 5.48 8.09
CA ILE A 749 -42.82 5.30 7.66
C ILE A 749 -41.99 6.50 8.12
N ASP A 750 -40.94 6.27 8.90
CA ASP A 750 -39.95 7.30 9.21
C ASP A 750 -38.81 7.20 8.18
N TYR A 751 -38.43 8.31 7.55
CA TYR A 751 -37.38 8.37 6.53
C TYR A 751 -36.67 9.72 6.55
N LEU A 752 -35.49 9.80 5.93
CA LEU A 752 -34.74 11.04 5.77
C LEU A 752 -34.56 11.36 4.29
N THR A 753 -34.68 12.64 3.92
CA THR A 753 -34.27 13.14 2.61
C THR A 753 -33.00 13.97 2.73
N GLY A 754 -31.97 13.60 1.98
CA GLY A 754 -30.69 14.31 1.94
C GLY A 754 -30.19 14.48 0.53
N THR A 755 -28.95 14.93 0.42
CA THR A 755 -28.36 15.20 -0.89
C THR A 755 -26.88 14.87 -0.94
N MET A 756 -26.41 14.56 -2.14
CA MET A 756 -25.00 14.42 -2.41
C MET A 756 -24.37 15.82 -2.58
N ILE A 757 -23.30 16.09 -1.83
CA ILE A 757 -22.48 17.29 -1.99
C ILE A 757 -21.31 16.93 -2.89
N GLU A 758 -21.52 17.12 -4.19
CA GLU A 758 -20.57 16.72 -5.24
C GLU A 758 -20.32 17.81 -6.30
N LEU A 759 -20.91 18.99 -6.11
CA LEU A 759 -20.65 20.18 -6.92
C LEU A 759 -20.06 21.28 -6.03
N PRO A 760 -19.04 22.04 -6.50
CA PRO A 760 -18.45 23.13 -5.72
C PRO A 760 -19.47 24.17 -5.28
N ARG A 761 -20.48 24.45 -6.11
CA ARG A 761 -21.58 25.34 -5.76
C ARG A 761 -22.37 24.86 -4.54
N ALA A 762 -22.61 23.56 -4.44
CA ALA A 762 -23.33 22.95 -3.33
C ALA A 762 -22.53 23.12 -2.03
N ALA A 763 -21.22 22.86 -2.08
CA ALA A 763 -20.33 23.05 -0.94
C ALA A 763 -20.30 24.52 -0.46
N ILE A 764 -20.10 25.47 -1.39
CA ILE A 764 -20.04 26.91 -1.07
C ILE A 764 -21.36 27.41 -0.44
N ARG A 765 -22.51 26.88 -0.90
CA ARG A 765 -23.86 27.26 -0.46
C ARG A 765 -24.51 26.24 0.48
N ALA A 766 -23.73 25.39 1.14
CA ALA A 766 -24.24 24.30 1.98
C ALA A 766 -25.20 24.75 3.09
N HIS A 767 -25.01 25.94 3.67
CA HIS A 767 -25.94 26.53 4.66
C HIS A 767 -27.37 26.65 4.14
N VAL A 768 -27.57 26.99 2.86
CA VAL A 768 -28.92 27.08 2.27
C VAL A 768 -29.46 25.70 1.95
N ILE A 769 -28.62 24.80 1.43
CA ILE A 769 -29.04 23.44 1.08
C ILE A 769 -29.46 22.66 2.35
N ALA A 770 -28.79 22.90 3.48
CA ALA A 770 -29.09 22.30 4.78
C ALA A 770 -30.45 22.70 5.38
N GLU A 771 -31.11 23.75 4.85
CA GLU A 771 -32.49 24.09 5.21
C GLU A 771 -33.42 22.95 4.81
N ALA A 772 -33.24 22.39 3.61
CA ALA A 772 -34.04 21.30 3.06
C ALA A 772 -33.45 19.89 3.29
N ALA A 773 -32.11 19.77 3.34
CA ALA A 773 -31.43 18.48 3.50
C ALA A 773 -31.30 18.06 4.97
N GLU A 774 -31.61 16.80 5.27
CA GLU A 774 -31.46 16.21 6.61
C GLU A 774 -30.09 15.53 6.81
N PHE A 775 -29.40 15.23 5.72
CA PHE A 775 -28.03 14.73 5.70
C PHE A 775 -27.30 15.15 4.42
N PHE A 776 -25.97 15.19 4.50
CA PHE A 776 -25.07 15.31 3.36
C PHE A 776 -24.24 14.05 3.19
N SER A 777 -24.10 13.59 1.95
CA SER A 777 -23.07 12.63 1.57
C SER A 777 -22.11 13.29 0.59
N PHE A 778 -20.83 13.36 0.90
CA PHE A 778 -19.83 13.92 0.00
C PHE A 778 -19.52 12.91 -1.13
N GLY A 779 -19.96 13.25 -2.34
CA GLY A 779 -19.61 12.53 -3.57
C GLY A 779 -18.26 13.02 -4.08
N THR A 780 -17.19 12.63 -3.39
CA THR A 780 -15.87 13.23 -3.60
C THR A 780 -15.25 12.90 -4.96
N ASN A 781 -15.67 11.82 -5.62
CA ASN A 781 -15.23 11.53 -6.98
C ASN A 781 -15.62 12.69 -7.93
N ASP A 782 -16.90 13.05 -7.99
CA ASP A 782 -17.42 14.13 -8.83
C ASP A 782 -17.01 15.53 -8.31
N LEU A 783 -16.89 15.69 -6.99
CA LEU A 783 -16.37 16.92 -6.42
C LEU A 783 -14.91 17.16 -6.83
N THR A 784 -14.07 16.12 -6.85
CA THR A 784 -12.69 16.21 -7.35
C THR A 784 -12.69 16.57 -8.83
N GLN A 785 -13.48 15.89 -9.67
CA GLN A 785 -13.55 16.17 -11.11
C GLN A 785 -13.88 17.65 -11.39
N THR A 786 -14.88 18.18 -10.71
CA THR A 786 -15.37 19.55 -10.92
C THR A 786 -14.53 20.61 -10.25
N THR A 787 -13.79 20.28 -9.19
CA THR A 787 -12.85 21.20 -8.53
C THR A 787 -11.56 21.36 -9.33
N PHE A 788 -11.00 20.24 -9.82
CA PHE A 788 -9.80 20.26 -10.67
C PHE A 788 -10.10 20.64 -12.12
N GLY A 789 -11.35 20.45 -12.58
CA GLY A 789 -11.71 20.60 -13.98
C GLY A 789 -11.14 19.47 -14.85
N ILE A 790 -11.08 18.24 -14.30
CA ILE A 790 -10.54 17.07 -14.97
C ILE A 790 -11.58 15.94 -15.00
N SER A 791 -11.69 15.28 -16.15
CA SER A 791 -12.47 14.04 -16.28
C SER A 791 -11.64 12.86 -15.77
N ARG A 792 -12.20 12.06 -14.88
CA ARG A 792 -11.51 10.88 -14.30
C ARG A 792 -11.11 9.89 -15.38
N ASP A 793 -11.96 9.68 -16.38
CA ASP A 793 -11.74 8.71 -17.45
C ASP A 793 -10.61 9.14 -18.39
N ASP A 794 -10.39 10.46 -18.54
CA ASP A 794 -9.37 11.02 -19.42
C ASP A 794 -8.05 11.34 -18.70
N ALA A 795 -8.10 11.49 -17.37
CA ALA A 795 -6.98 11.99 -16.56
C ALA A 795 -5.75 11.05 -16.57
N ALA A 796 -5.96 9.74 -16.79
CA ALA A 796 -4.88 8.76 -16.87
C ALA A 796 -3.82 9.12 -17.93
N SER A 797 -4.20 9.85 -18.99
CA SER A 797 -3.29 10.26 -20.07
C SER A 797 -2.18 11.23 -19.63
N PHE A 798 -2.38 12.00 -18.54
CA PHE A 798 -1.42 13.02 -18.10
C PHE A 798 -1.09 12.99 -16.60
N LEU A 799 -1.93 12.39 -15.74
CA LEU A 799 -1.69 12.36 -14.28
C LEU A 799 -0.34 11.74 -13.92
N GLU A 800 0.08 10.69 -14.62
CA GLU A 800 1.39 10.07 -14.41
C GLU A 800 2.53 11.03 -14.78
N THR A 801 2.37 11.83 -15.84
CA THR A 801 3.35 12.89 -16.17
C THR A 801 3.38 13.97 -15.09
N TYR A 802 2.24 14.32 -14.50
CA TYR A 802 2.18 15.29 -13.40
C TYR A 802 2.92 14.76 -12.17
N ARG A 803 2.72 13.49 -11.81
CA ARG A 803 3.45 12.82 -10.71
C ARG A 803 4.95 12.76 -10.98
N GLN A 804 5.35 12.37 -12.20
CA GLN A 804 6.76 12.30 -12.59
C GLN A 804 7.48 13.65 -12.55
N LYS A 805 6.75 14.74 -12.82
CA LYS A 805 7.25 16.11 -12.73
C LYS A 805 7.10 16.75 -11.34
N GLY A 806 6.53 16.03 -10.37
CA GLY A 806 6.30 16.54 -9.02
C GLY A 806 5.25 17.67 -8.94
N ILE A 807 4.35 17.76 -9.93
CA ILE A 807 3.24 18.74 -9.93
C ILE A 807 2.15 18.32 -8.94
N ILE A 808 1.91 17.01 -8.85
CA ILE A 808 1.07 16.39 -7.82
C ILE A 808 1.85 15.25 -7.19
N GLU A 809 1.69 15.06 -5.89
CA GLU A 809 2.35 13.95 -5.18
C GLU A 809 1.58 12.64 -5.38
N GLN A 810 0.25 12.71 -5.23
CA GLN A 810 -0.65 11.56 -5.31
C GLN A 810 -1.79 11.81 -6.32
N ASP A 811 -2.39 10.71 -6.79
CA ASP A 811 -3.60 10.77 -7.62
C ASP A 811 -4.78 11.26 -6.77
N PRO A 812 -5.41 12.41 -7.11
CA PRO A 812 -6.48 13.01 -6.32
C PRO A 812 -7.80 12.21 -6.36
N PHE A 813 -7.89 11.16 -7.18
CA PHE A 813 -9.02 10.21 -7.19
C PHE A 813 -8.79 8.98 -6.31
N VAL A 814 -7.58 8.80 -5.78
CA VAL A 814 -7.23 7.72 -4.86
C VAL A 814 -7.17 8.24 -3.43
N SER A 815 -6.49 9.36 -3.23
CA SER A 815 -6.35 10.05 -1.95
C SER A 815 -6.93 11.45 -2.08
N LEU A 816 -7.74 11.87 -1.12
CA LEU A 816 -8.42 13.16 -1.16
C LEU A 816 -7.40 14.30 -1.17
N ASP A 817 -7.52 15.20 -2.14
CA ASP A 817 -6.83 16.49 -2.12
C ASP A 817 -7.34 17.34 -0.95
N VAL A 818 -6.56 17.39 0.14
CA VAL A 818 -6.93 18.09 1.37
C VAL A 818 -6.98 19.61 1.19
N ASP A 819 -6.11 20.16 0.34
CA ASP A 819 -5.91 21.61 0.22
C ASP A 819 -6.91 22.28 -0.73
N GLY A 820 -7.41 21.56 -1.75
CA GLY A 820 -8.47 22.04 -2.64
C GLY A 820 -9.83 21.43 -2.34
N VAL A 821 -10.01 20.14 -2.66
CA VAL A 821 -11.30 19.43 -2.49
C VAL A 821 -11.69 19.35 -1.01
N GLY A 822 -10.73 19.10 -0.13
CA GLY A 822 -10.93 19.07 1.32
C GLY A 822 -11.43 20.40 1.88
N GLU A 823 -10.96 21.54 1.36
CA GLU A 823 -11.47 22.85 1.78
C GLU A 823 -12.96 23.01 1.44
N LEU A 824 -13.41 22.51 0.28
CA LEU A 824 -14.84 22.50 -0.05
C LEU A 824 -15.64 21.60 0.90
N VAL A 825 -15.10 20.43 1.27
CA VAL A 825 -15.73 19.53 2.26
C VAL A 825 -15.83 20.23 3.62
N ARG A 826 -14.78 20.91 4.07
CA ARG A 826 -14.74 21.68 5.33
C ARG A 826 -15.78 22.80 5.33
N ILE A 827 -15.81 23.63 4.28
CA ILE A 827 -16.79 24.71 4.11
C ILE A 827 -18.22 24.16 4.17
N ALA A 828 -18.48 23.05 3.49
CA ALA A 828 -19.81 22.45 3.42
C ALA A 828 -20.26 21.90 4.78
N ALA A 829 -19.35 21.21 5.49
CA ALA A 829 -19.60 20.64 6.81
C ALA A 829 -19.91 21.74 7.84
N GLU A 830 -19.08 22.78 7.90
CA GLU A 830 -19.25 23.92 8.82
C GLU A 830 -20.56 24.67 8.54
N LYS A 831 -20.80 25.04 7.28
CA LYS A 831 -22.01 25.78 6.88
C LYS A 831 -23.29 24.94 7.04
N GLY A 832 -23.23 23.65 6.75
CA GLY A 832 -24.35 22.73 6.95
C GLY A 832 -24.73 22.65 8.43
N LYS A 833 -23.74 22.42 9.31
CA LYS A 833 -23.94 22.37 10.77
C LYS A 833 -24.41 23.72 11.34
N ALA A 834 -23.96 24.84 10.78
CA ALA A 834 -24.40 26.17 11.21
C ALA A 834 -25.91 26.37 11.01
N THR A 835 -26.48 25.86 9.91
CA THR A 835 -27.93 25.91 9.66
C THR A 835 -28.69 24.82 10.40
N ARG A 836 -28.17 23.58 10.40
CA ARG A 836 -28.80 22.41 11.01
C ARG A 836 -27.76 21.69 11.88
N PRO A 837 -27.67 22.00 13.19
CA PRO A 837 -26.63 21.44 14.07
C PRO A 837 -26.59 19.92 14.15
N GLY A 838 -27.73 19.25 13.97
CA GLY A 838 -27.86 17.79 13.95
C GLY A 838 -27.83 17.17 12.54
N ILE A 839 -27.39 17.89 11.51
CA ILE A 839 -27.27 17.33 10.15
C ILE A 839 -26.25 16.20 10.16
N LYS A 840 -26.64 15.04 9.61
CA LYS A 840 -25.71 13.93 9.44
C LYS A 840 -24.78 14.22 8.26
N LEU A 841 -23.48 14.05 8.44
CA LEU A 841 -22.46 14.25 7.42
C LEU A 841 -21.72 12.94 7.16
N GLY A 842 -21.70 12.48 5.91
CA GLY A 842 -20.89 11.34 5.52
C GLY A 842 -20.15 11.57 4.21
N ILE A 843 -19.25 10.66 3.87
CA ILE A 843 -18.54 10.62 2.59
C ILE A 843 -18.75 9.25 1.96
N CYS A 844 -18.92 9.22 0.65
CA CYS A 844 -19.00 7.99 -0.14
C CYS A 844 -18.05 8.07 -1.34
N GLY A 845 -17.69 6.90 -1.88
CA GLY A 845 -16.74 6.76 -2.99
C GLY A 845 -15.42 6.10 -2.56
N GLU A 846 -14.38 6.27 -3.37
CA GLU A 846 -13.09 5.61 -3.17
C GLU A 846 -12.36 6.14 -1.93
N HIS A 847 -12.40 7.46 -1.73
CA HIS A 847 -11.78 8.15 -0.60
C HIS A 847 -12.35 7.70 0.76
N GLY A 848 -13.58 7.18 0.79
CA GLY A 848 -14.18 6.65 2.02
C GLY A 848 -13.49 5.39 2.55
N GLY A 849 -12.62 4.75 1.76
CA GLY A 849 -11.80 3.60 2.15
C GLY A 849 -10.29 3.87 2.15
N ASP A 850 -9.87 5.12 1.94
CA ASP A 850 -8.46 5.53 1.96
C ASP A 850 -8.08 6.05 3.37
N PRO A 851 -7.05 5.49 4.03
CA PRO A 851 -6.69 5.88 5.39
C PRO A 851 -6.31 7.36 5.57
N ALA A 852 -5.69 8.00 4.58
CA ALA A 852 -5.33 9.41 4.65
C ALA A 852 -6.59 10.30 4.58
N SER A 853 -7.49 9.99 3.65
CA SER A 853 -8.79 10.64 3.49
C SER A 853 -9.69 10.48 4.71
N ILE A 854 -9.71 9.29 5.33
CA ILE A 854 -10.49 9.02 6.55
C ILE A 854 -9.97 9.87 7.72
N ARG A 855 -8.66 10.04 7.84
CA ARG A 855 -8.07 10.92 8.87
C ARG A 855 -8.57 12.36 8.72
N PHE A 856 -8.57 12.88 7.49
CA PHE A 856 -9.14 14.19 7.20
C PHE A 856 -10.64 14.27 7.55
N CYS A 857 -11.41 13.22 7.24
CA CYS A 857 -12.83 13.16 7.59
C CYS A 857 -13.07 13.24 9.12
N GLU A 858 -12.21 12.61 9.92
CA GLU A 858 -12.25 12.72 11.38
C GLU A 858 -11.94 14.15 11.84
N GLU A 859 -10.92 14.80 11.24
CA GLU A 859 -10.54 16.18 11.56
C GLU A 859 -11.66 17.20 11.27
N VAL A 860 -12.40 17.01 10.17
CA VAL A 860 -13.57 17.85 9.83
C VAL A 860 -14.80 17.50 10.70
N GLY A 861 -14.79 16.32 11.33
CA GLY A 861 -15.88 15.85 12.19
C GLY A 861 -17.08 15.35 11.41
N LEU A 862 -16.85 14.58 10.34
CA LEU A 862 -17.91 13.79 9.68
C LEU A 862 -18.46 12.71 10.63
N ASP A 863 -19.68 12.25 10.41
CA ASP A 863 -20.33 11.23 11.25
C ASP A 863 -20.01 9.81 10.78
N TYR A 864 -19.80 9.62 9.46
CA TYR A 864 -19.46 8.33 8.89
C TYR A 864 -18.63 8.42 7.61
N VAL A 865 -17.95 7.32 7.29
CA VAL A 865 -17.34 7.07 5.98
C VAL A 865 -18.01 5.85 5.34
N SER A 866 -18.07 5.80 4.01
CA SER A 866 -18.69 4.72 3.25
C SER A 866 -17.82 4.26 2.09
N CYS A 867 -17.40 3.00 2.11
CA CYS A 867 -16.45 2.40 1.16
C CYS A 867 -16.98 1.07 0.59
N SER A 868 -16.28 0.47 -0.38
CA SER A 868 -16.65 -0.88 -0.86
C SER A 868 -16.60 -1.94 0.25
N PRO A 869 -17.32 -3.07 0.13
CA PRO A 869 -17.44 -4.08 1.19
C PRO A 869 -16.09 -4.55 1.76
N TYR A 870 -15.13 -4.86 0.89
CA TYR A 870 -13.79 -5.32 1.29
C TYR A 870 -12.92 -4.22 1.89
N ARG A 871 -13.27 -2.93 1.72
CA ARG A 871 -12.56 -1.83 2.38
C ARG A 871 -13.10 -1.52 3.76
N VAL A 872 -14.21 -2.12 4.19
CA VAL A 872 -14.82 -1.88 5.49
C VAL A 872 -13.84 -2.14 6.66
N PRO A 873 -13.06 -3.24 6.70
CA PRO A 873 -12.10 -3.45 7.78
C PRO A 873 -10.97 -2.40 7.80
N ILE A 874 -10.48 -2.01 6.61
CA ILE A 874 -9.47 -0.96 6.45
C ILE A 874 -10.01 0.37 6.98
N ALA A 875 -11.24 0.73 6.59
CA ALA A 875 -11.88 1.97 7.02
C ALA A 875 -12.16 1.99 8.53
N ARG A 876 -12.58 0.87 9.12
CA ARG A 876 -12.76 0.71 10.58
C ARG A 876 -11.45 0.93 11.33
N LEU A 877 -10.37 0.30 10.86
CA LEU A 877 -9.05 0.49 11.47
C LEU A 877 -8.55 1.93 11.31
N ALA A 878 -8.64 2.51 10.11
CA ALA A 878 -8.20 3.88 9.85
C ALA A 878 -9.00 4.91 10.66
N ALA A 879 -10.32 4.73 10.80
CA ALA A 879 -11.16 5.60 11.62
C ALA A 879 -10.77 5.53 13.11
N ALA A 880 -10.43 4.34 13.61
CA ALA A 880 -9.93 4.17 14.98
C ALA A 880 -8.59 4.88 15.19
N GLN A 881 -7.66 4.71 14.25
CA GLN A 881 -6.36 5.38 14.29
C GLN A 881 -6.48 6.91 14.25
N ALA A 882 -7.37 7.43 13.41
CA ALA A 882 -7.66 8.86 13.33
C ALA A 882 -8.21 9.40 14.67
N ALA A 883 -9.16 8.69 15.28
CA ALA A 883 -9.73 9.07 16.58
C ALA A 883 -8.68 9.04 17.70
N VAL A 884 -7.84 7.99 17.76
CA VAL A 884 -6.74 7.87 18.73
C VAL A 884 -5.72 9.00 18.56
N ALA A 885 -5.38 9.35 17.32
CA ALA A 885 -4.47 10.46 17.04
C ALA A 885 -5.06 11.82 17.46
N ALA A 886 -6.34 12.06 17.16
CA ALA A 886 -7.05 13.28 17.56
C ALA A 886 -7.12 13.42 19.09
N ALA A 887 -7.41 12.35 19.82
CA ALA A 887 -7.44 12.34 21.28
C ALA A 887 -6.07 12.66 21.90
N LYS A 888 -4.98 12.09 21.37
CA LYS A 888 -3.61 12.42 21.80
C LYS A 888 -3.24 13.88 21.51
N GLY A 889 -3.65 14.41 20.36
CA GLY A 889 -3.47 15.81 20.00
C GLY A 889 -4.18 16.77 20.96
N ALA A 890 -5.43 16.46 21.34
CA ALA A 890 -6.20 17.24 22.30
C ALA A 890 -5.56 17.22 23.70
N ALA A 891 -5.14 16.04 24.17
CA ALA A 891 -4.44 15.91 25.47
C ALA A 891 -3.15 16.73 25.51
N LYS A 892 -2.36 16.72 24.43
CA LYS A 892 -1.10 17.49 24.32
C LYS A 892 -1.32 19.01 24.23
N ARG A 893 -2.49 19.48 23.76
CA ARG A 893 -2.86 20.90 23.77
C ARG A 893 -3.39 21.36 25.13
N ALA A 894 -3.88 20.42 25.95
CA ALA A 894 -4.41 20.69 27.29
C ALA A 894 -3.35 20.62 28.40
N SER A 895 -2.25 19.89 28.17
CA SER A 895 -1.02 19.87 28.99
C SER A 895 -0.07 20.99 28.61
#